data_AF-A0A0S8J0S5-F1
#
_entry.id   AF-A0A0S8J0S5-F1
#
_cell.length_a   1.000
_cell.length_b   1.000
_cell.length_c   1.000
_cell.angle_alpha   90.00
_cell.angle_beta   90.00
_cell.angle_gamma   90.00
#
_symmetry.space_group_name_H-M   'P 1'
#
loop_
_entity.id
_entity.type
_entity.pdbx_description
1 polymer ?
#
loop_
_entity_poly.entity_id
_entity_poly.type
_entity_poly.pdbx_seq_one_letter_code
_entity_poly.pdbx_strand_id
1 'polypeptide(L)'
;AEVLAKRTELHLIVLMRDEAKVNSERQRLLTSTGLYGSRVAVHPADDFTRLPFCPYFANLVVVAGEDRTVSGKELYRVLRPCGGVMCFTGTAKAGAPAWIKEAEVPTGEIGTWRGAPLVRRGKLPDAFDWDSTTEVDRRVRWPLELLWFGKPGPAKMADRHWRPHTPVPANGRYFVIGRHHVIAIDAYNGTVLWEKNIYDALTQNNPAIRAIRGKPAVNPEVIESLHADDEHVTINLGGVYVRYDAHTGEEKAFFGDFTAPERISLEKPHVFRLKVDDEHTATIQVAKDRDGLKLVLCTVDPDVTAYDAWDLFFDFRRAERRFGFYGKGTFHVSMPIGTRVSRRGRKLPFEVKPGAGAAHPQFAAERKTTDEGVEITLALSWDEMKKLCGAVPEGFGFSATLTANNLATGEHPLRFTHLAGKNRARAFNDGWPNLTFGPVPRDEGVPDAFKKLVRPLAEMPAGARTWSRRPPDIPYSPPPTRFGEREHPVTGLTGPKRFKKGYGCRATGMVTETMMFLRSSTLGYYDFDDDSGMRNFGGIRPGCGGGMLPALGVFIAGESSSGCGCSYNFQTTVVLVPARRRSHEDWALFADVFPTEDLKRISLNLGAPGDRRDDEKTLWLGFPRARIKPEDPHANARSFLAMEIPVSAEGMSGFGPDRHNADRVGIDNTKRPWIYASRYRGLKTMRFGLRHHSAWVSLVTARPPVIDGDLNDLCWREDQAQLFTAEITPLYLRHDKENLYVAFRRPASVDADGNRLAWKKTVKDDDAEIWEDDAFELYITDGEYYHPKATPRRKKACVHLGVSASGAKYDALFEHTKTKKDTTDDPAWNARWSVKVKTDGGAFSGEFAIPWEVLADAGVKLDAPLHIVAGKHLGNFWGEFWAWRGFRHVSLDEGDYKAERYTVRLHFAEPDDVREGQRVFDVALQGKVVARGVDIIKEAGGRNRAMVREFKNVPATRDLVLELHPRAVEVTPATVPILSGIEVFKQGVDGRKGN
;
A
#
# COMPACT_ATOMS: atom_id res chain seq x y z
N ALA A 1 -6.22 -18.54 -39.17
CA ALA A 1 -5.44 -17.48 -38.50
C ALA A 1 -4.93 -16.42 -39.48
N GLU A 2 -4.16 -16.79 -40.51
CA GLU A 2 -3.55 -15.83 -41.45
C GLU A 2 -4.55 -14.85 -42.09
N VAL A 3 -5.72 -15.31 -42.52
CA VAL A 3 -6.78 -14.44 -43.08
C VAL A 3 -7.24 -13.38 -42.07
N LEU A 4 -7.34 -13.74 -40.78
CA LEU A 4 -7.72 -12.80 -39.72
C LEU A 4 -6.59 -11.81 -39.45
N ALA A 5 -5.34 -12.26 -39.42
CA ALA A 5 -4.18 -11.40 -39.22
C ALA A 5 -4.05 -10.35 -40.35
N LYS A 6 -4.41 -10.71 -41.58
CA LYS A 6 -4.39 -9.79 -42.75
C LYS A 6 -5.53 -8.76 -42.76
N ARG A 7 -6.61 -8.99 -42.01
CA ARG A 7 -7.84 -8.18 -42.09
C ARG A 7 -8.19 -7.44 -40.81
N THR A 8 -7.42 -7.66 -39.75
CA THR A 8 -7.70 -7.11 -38.42
C THR A 8 -6.39 -6.69 -37.76
N GLU A 9 -6.46 -6.00 -36.63
CA GLU A 9 -5.30 -5.71 -35.76
C GLU A 9 -5.14 -6.71 -34.61
N LEU A 10 -5.85 -7.85 -34.66
CA LEU A 10 -5.79 -8.85 -33.60
C LEU A 10 -4.45 -9.59 -33.59
N HIS A 11 -3.95 -9.86 -32.38
CA HIS A 11 -2.94 -10.89 -32.15
C HIS A 11 -3.64 -12.24 -31.98
N LEU A 12 -3.21 -13.23 -32.75
CA LEU A 12 -3.88 -14.52 -32.83
C LEU A 12 -3.04 -15.60 -32.16
N ILE A 13 -3.69 -16.41 -31.34
CA ILE A 13 -3.11 -17.60 -30.73
C ILE A 13 -3.75 -18.84 -31.37
N VAL A 14 -2.92 -19.70 -31.94
CA VAL A 14 -3.31 -20.98 -32.52
C VAL A 14 -2.87 -22.10 -31.59
N LEU A 15 -3.80 -22.96 -31.20
CA LEU A 15 -3.54 -24.12 -30.37
C LEU A 15 -3.43 -25.38 -31.24
N MET A 16 -2.43 -26.22 -30.98
CA MET A 16 -2.25 -27.50 -31.66
C MET A 16 -1.76 -28.56 -30.66
N ARG A 17 -2.14 -29.83 -30.88
CA ARG A 17 -1.78 -30.97 -30.01
C ARG A 17 -0.33 -31.39 -30.09
N ASP A 18 0.14 -31.54 -31.33
CA ASP A 18 1.36 -32.24 -31.66
C ASP A 18 2.52 -31.24 -31.71
N GLU A 19 3.49 -31.41 -30.82
CA GLU A 19 4.64 -30.53 -30.70
C GLU A 19 5.48 -30.46 -31.99
N ALA A 20 5.59 -31.56 -32.73
CA ALA A 20 6.27 -31.57 -34.02
C ALA A 20 5.50 -30.74 -35.05
N LYS A 21 4.16 -30.85 -35.08
CA LYS A 21 3.31 -30.01 -35.95
C LYS A 21 3.35 -28.54 -35.54
N VAL A 22 3.37 -28.25 -34.24
CA VAL A 22 3.56 -26.88 -33.74
C VAL A 22 4.86 -26.30 -34.29
N ASN A 23 5.97 -27.02 -34.14
CA ASN A 23 7.27 -26.56 -34.61
C ASN A 23 7.31 -26.40 -36.14
N SER A 24 6.70 -27.32 -36.88
CA SER A 24 6.55 -27.21 -38.34
C SER A 24 5.77 -25.95 -38.75
N GLU A 25 4.61 -25.68 -38.12
CA GLU A 25 3.81 -24.48 -38.42
C GLU A 25 4.51 -23.18 -38.02
N ARG A 26 5.23 -23.17 -36.89
CA ARG A 26 6.07 -22.03 -36.49
C ARG A 26 7.10 -21.72 -37.57
N GLN A 27 7.82 -22.73 -38.06
CA GLN A 27 8.82 -22.57 -39.13
C GLN A 27 8.18 -22.13 -40.45
N ARG A 28 7.03 -22.70 -40.83
CA ARG A 28 6.29 -22.28 -42.01
C ARG A 28 5.88 -20.81 -41.92
N LEU A 29 5.29 -20.38 -40.80
CA LEU A 29 4.84 -18.99 -40.63
C LEU A 29 6.02 -18.01 -40.61
N LEU A 30 7.14 -18.39 -39.97
CA LEU A 30 8.39 -17.62 -39.99
C LEU A 30 8.90 -17.41 -41.41
N THR A 31 9.01 -18.49 -42.20
CA THR A 31 9.64 -18.46 -43.52
C THR A 31 8.75 -17.88 -44.61
N SER A 32 7.43 -18.12 -44.56
CA SER A 32 6.51 -17.79 -45.66
C SER A 32 5.68 -16.51 -45.48
N THR A 33 5.54 -15.99 -44.26
CA THR A 33 4.62 -14.87 -43.98
C THR A 33 5.19 -13.76 -43.10
N GLY A 34 6.21 -14.03 -42.28
CA GLY A 34 6.68 -13.10 -41.25
C GLY A 34 5.68 -12.81 -40.12
N LEU A 35 4.54 -13.52 -40.08
CA LEU A 35 3.48 -13.31 -39.09
C LEU A 35 3.78 -13.95 -37.74
N TYR A 36 4.67 -14.95 -37.69
CA TYR A 36 4.99 -15.62 -36.43
C TYR A 36 5.76 -14.69 -35.49
N GLY A 37 5.32 -14.63 -34.23
CA GLY A 37 5.92 -13.78 -33.20
C GLY A 37 5.50 -12.30 -33.26
N SER A 38 5.03 -11.82 -34.43
CA SER A 38 4.52 -10.46 -34.60
C SER A 38 3.00 -10.38 -34.43
N ARG A 39 2.25 -11.25 -35.12
CA ARG A 39 0.78 -11.24 -35.18
C ARG A 39 0.14 -12.60 -34.88
N VAL A 40 0.87 -13.70 -35.07
CA VAL A 40 0.41 -15.06 -34.83
C VAL A 40 1.39 -15.78 -33.92
N ALA A 41 0.88 -16.43 -32.87
CA ALA A 41 1.62 -17.37 -32.05
C ALA A 41 0.97 -18.76 -32.16
N VAL A 42 1.79 -19.81 -32.21
CA VAL A 42 1.33 -21.20 -32.24
C VAL A 42 1.81 -21.86 -30.96
N HIS A 43 0.91 -22.43 -30.17
CA HIS A 43 1.20 -23.03 -28.87
C HIS A 43 0.80 -24.51 -28.84
N PRO A 44 1.64 -25.38 -28.23
CA PRO A 44 1.21 -26.73 -27.92
C PRO A 44 0.16 -26.69 -26.79
N ALA A 45 -0.79 -27.60 -26.86
CA ALA A 45 -1.65 -27.96 -25.75
C ALA A 45 -1.81 -29.48 -25.77
N ASP A 46 -1.41 -30.14 -24.69
CA ASP A 46 -1.54 -31.59 -24.47
C ASP A 46 -2.85 -31.91 -23.74
N ASP A 47 -3.25 -31.03 -22.81
CA ASP A 47 -4.53 -31.06 -22.11
C ASP A 47 -5.50 -29.99 -22.64
N PHE A 48 -6.63 -30.42 -23.22
CA PHE A 48 -7.72 -29.53 -23.67
C PHE A 48 -8.91 -29.50 -22.70
N THR A 49 -8.86 -30.29 -21.62
CA THR A 49 -9.79 -30.08 -20.50
C THR A 49 -9.52 -28.73 -19.82
N ARG A 50 -8.27 -28.24 -19.90
CA ARG A 50 -7.87 -26.91 -19.46
C ARG A 50 -6.82 -26.26 -20.37
N LEU A 51 -7.21 -25.20 -21.06
CA LEU A 51 -6.30 -24.38 -21.85
C LEU A 51 -5.30 -23.65 -20.95
N PRO A 52 -4.03 -23.50 -21.38
CA PRO A 52 -2.94 -22.89 -20.61
C PRO A 52 -3.02 -21.35 -20.56
N PHE A 53 -4.24 -20.80 -20.61
CA PHE A 53 -4.48 -19.36 -20.64
C PHE A 53 -5.26 -18.87 -19.42
N CYS A 54 -4.99 -17.62 -19.05
CA CYS A 54 -5.76 -16.89 -18.05
C CYS A 54 -7.23 -16.77 -18.49
N PRO A 55 -8.20 -16.65 -17.55
CA PRO A 55 -9.58 -16.37 -17.93
C PRO A 55 -9.67 -15.03 -18.68
N TYR A 56 -10.75 -14.82 -19.43
CA TYR A 56 -11.14 -13.52 -19.98
C TYR A 56 -10.20 -12.86 -21.02
N PHE A 57 -9.06 -13.44 -21.35
CA PHE A 57 -8.06 -12.76 -22.17
C PHE A 57 -8.47 -12.59 -23.64
N ALA A 58 -9.36 -13.45 -24.17
CA ALA A 58 -9.61 -13.56 -25.61
C ALA A 58 -10.79 -12.69 -26.07
N ASN A 59 -10.50 -11.67 -26.89
CA ASN A 59 -11.52 -10.85 -27.54
C ASN A 59 -12.36 -11.63 -28.57
N LEU A 60 -11.75 -12.64 -29.20
CA LEU A 60 -12.36 -13.50 -30.19
C LEU A 60 -11.90 -14.95 -29.98
N VAL A 61 -12.85 -15.87 -29.88
CA VAL A 61 -12.61 -17.33 -29.92
C VAL A 61 -13.23 -17.88 -31.20
N VAL A 62 -12.41 -18.52 -32.03
CA VAL A 62 -12.87 -19.14 -33.29
C VAL A 62 -12.76 -20.65 -33.18
N VAL A 63 -13.90 -21.33 -33.26
CA VAL A 63 -13.97 -22.80 -33.31
C VAL A 63 -14.22 -23.20 -34.77
N ALA A 64 -13.33 -24.00 -35.34
CA ALA A 64 -13.36 -24.35 -36.77
C ALA A 64 -13.51 -25.85 -37.06
N GLY A 65 -13.26 -26.73 -36.08
CA GLY A 65 -13.40 -28.18 -36.21
C GLY A 65 -14.51 -28.73 -35.28
N GLU A 66 -14.95 -29.96 -35.56
CA GLU A 66 -15.97 -30.67 -34.76
C GLU A 66 -15.39 -31.35 -33.51
N ASP A 67 -14.06 -31.39 -33.38
CA ASP A 67 -13.38 -32.00 -32.24
C ASP A 67 -13.72 -31.22 -30.95
N ARG A 68 -14.52 -31.86 -30.08
CA ARG A 68 -14.96 -31.35 -28.77
C ARG A 68 -13.97 -31.58 -27.65
N THR A 69 -12.70 -31.85 -27.96
CA THR A 69 -11.70 -32.03 -26.92
C THR A 69 -11.51 -30.82 -26.01
N VAL A 70 -11.86 -29.60 -26.46
CA VAL A 70 -12.08 -28.45 -25.57
C VAL A 70 -13.55 -28.37 -25.17
N SER A 71 -13.80 -28.33 -23.86
CA SER A 71 -15.15 -28.13 -23.32
C SER A 71 -15.70 -26.74 -23.63
N GLY A 72 -17.03 -26.63 -23.72
CA GLY A 72 -17.69 -25.33 -23.86
C GLY A 72 -17.38 -24.40 -22.69
N LYS A 73 -17.32 -24.95 -21.47
CA LYS A 73 -16.96 -24.20 -20.25
C LYS A 73 -15.60 -23.53 -20.37
N GLU A 74 -14.63 -24.23 -20.97
CA GLU A 74 -13.28 -23.72 -21.13
C GLU A 74 -13.18 -22.64 -22.21
N LEU A 75 -13.87 -22.82 -23.35
CA LEU A 75 -13.99 -21.78 -24.38
C LEU A 75 -14.65 -20.51 -23.82
N TYR A 76 -15.72 -20.66 -23.05
CA TYR A 76 -16.42 -19.56 -22.40
C TYR A 76 -15.59 -18.91 -21.28
N ARG A 77 -14.75 -19.68 -20.56
CA ARG A 77 -13.85 -19.15 -19.52
C ARG A 77 -12.83 -18.17 -20.09
N VAL A 78 -12.20 -18.50 -21.23
CA VAL A 78 -11.16 -17.65 -21.84
C VAL A 78 -11.74 -16.46 -22.61
N LEU A 79 -13.01 -16.54 -23.00
CA LEU A 79 -13.72 -15.48 -23.72
C LEU A 79 -13.82 -14.21 -22.86
N ARG A 80 -13.45 -13.05 -23.39
CA ARG A 80 -13.52 -11.77 -22.66
C ARG A 80 -14.97 -11.38 -22.31
N PRO A 81 -15.29 -11.02 -21.05
CA PRO A 81 -16.57 -10.42 -20.71
C PRO A 81 -16.77 -9.05 -21.37
N CYS A 82 -17.99 -8.54 -21.36
CA CYS A 82 -18.31 -7.21 -21.89
C CYS A 82 -17.97 -7.06 -23.38
N GLY A 83 -18.42 -8.01 -24.21
CA GLY A 83 -18.37 -7.93 -25.67
C GLY A 83 -17.48 -8.93 -26.39
N GLY A 84 -16.77 -9.83 -25.69
CA GLY A 84 -16.00 -10.89 -26.33
C GLY A 84 -16.87 -11.80 -27.19
N VAL A 85 -16.36 -12.21 -28.35
CA VAL A 85 -17.13 -12.99 -29.33
C VAL A 85 -16.57 -14.40 -29.48
N MET A 86 -17.43 -15.41 -29.41
CA MET A 86 -17.11 -16.78 -29.79
C MET A 86 -17.93 -17.15 -31.03
N CYS A 87 -17.24 -17.60 -32.10
CA CYS A 87 -17.87 -17.97 -33.36
C CYS A 87 -17.52 -19.40 -33.78
N PHE A 88 -18.51 -20.06 -34.38
CA PHE A 88 -18.38 -21.43 -34.89
C PHE A 88 -18.36 -21.38 -36.42
N THR A 89 -17.31 -21.94 -37.02
CA THR A 89 -17.03 -21.87 -38.45
C THR A 89 -16.73 -23.26 -39.01
N GLY A 90 -16.74 -23.41 -40.34
CA GLY A 90 -16.48 -24.71 -40.97
C GLY A 90 -17.42 -25.80 -40.46
N THR A 91 -16.83 -26.95 -40.12
CA THR A 91 -17.55 -28.13 -39.61
C THR A 91 -18.08 -27.92 -38.19
N ALA A 92 -17.47 -27.03 -37.39
CA ALA A 92 -17.91 -26.74 -36.02
C ALA A 92 -19.34 -26.16 -35.89
N LYS A 93 -19.92 -25.63 -36.98
CA LYS A 93 -21.25 -25.00 -36.99
C LYS A 93 -22.35 -25.93 -36.46
N ALA A 94 -22.35 -27.19 -36.88
CA ALA A 94 -23.38 -28.16 -36.50
C ALA A 94 -23.28 -28.55 -35.02
N GLY A 95 -22.07 -28.57 -34.45
CA GLY A 95 -21.82 -28.91 -33.05
C GLY A 95 -21.99 -27.76 -32.05
N ALA A 96 -22.13 -26.52 -32.53
CA ALA A 96 -22.18 -25.31 -31.69
C ALA A 96 -23.19 -25.36 -30.52
N PRO A 97 -24.45 -25.84 -30.69
CA PRO A 97 -25.41 -25.88 -29.60
C PRO A 97 -24.95 -26.72 -28.40
N ALA A 98 -24.13 -27.75 -28.63
CA ALA A 98 -23.65 -28.63 -27.57
C ALA A 98 -22.59 -27.93 -26.69
N TRP A 99 -21.65 -27.20 -27.29
CA TRP A 99 -20.69 -26.38 -26.54
C TRP A 99 -21.38 -25.25 -25.77
N ILE A 100 -22.35 -24.57 -26.41
CA ILE A 100 -23.11 -23.48 -25.79
C ILE A 100 -23.89 -23.98 -24.57
N LYS A 101 -24.58 -25.13 -24.69
CA LYS A 101 -25.31 -25.75 -23.59
C LYS A 101 -24.37 -26.20 -22.47
N GLU A 102 -23.26 -26.86 -22.81
CA GLU A 102 -22.26 -27.32 -21.84
C GLU A 102 -21.66 -26.16 -21.04
N ALA A 103 -21.41 -25.03 -21.71
CA ALA A 103 -20.87 -23.82 -21.09
C ALA A 103 -21.86 -23.06 -20.21
N GLU A 104 -23.14 -23.45 -20.24
CA GLU A 104 -24.24 -22.73 -19.55
C GLU A 104 -24.29 -21.25 -19.98
N VAL A 105 -24.10 -20.97 -21.27
CA VAL A 105 -24.13 -19.60 -21.80
C VAL A 105 -25.53 -18.99 -21.58
N PRO A 106 -25.62 -17.78 -21.00
CA PRO A 106 -26.90 -17.09 -20.84
C PRO A 106 -27.61 -16.88 -22.18
N THR A 107 -28.93 -17.07 -22.22
CA THR A 107 -29.72 -16.99 -23.46
C THR A 107 -29.53 -15.66 -24.21
N GLY A 108 -29.41 -14.54 -23.50
CA GLY A 108 -29.19 -13.21 -24.09
C GLY A 108 -27.82 -13.03 -24.76
N GLU A 109 -26.87 -13.93 -24.53
CA GLU A 109 -25.55 -13.90 -25.18
C GLU A 109 -25.49 -14.73 -26.46
N ILE A 110 -26.51 -15.56 -26.72
CA ILE A 110 -26.56 -16.48 -27.86
C ILE A 110 -27.19 -15.75 -29.04
N GLY A 111 -26.53 -15.79 -30.19
CA GLY A 111 -27.04 -15.18 -31.42
C GLY A 111 -26.55 -15.88 -32.68
N THR A 112 -26.75 -15.22 -33.81
CA THR A 112 -26.24 -15.69 -35.10
C THR A 112 -25.55 -14.56 -35.86
N TRP A 113 -24.57 -14.90 -36.69
CA TRP A 113 -23.95 -13.99 -37.64
C TRP A 113 -23.88 -14.64 -39.02
N ARG A 114 -24.56 -14.04 -40.01
CA ARG A 114 -24.70 -14.61 -41.36
C ARG A 114 -25.13 -16.09 -41.34
N GLY A 115 -26.07 -16.43 -40.45
CA GLY A 115 -26.60 -17.78 -40.28
C GLY A 115 -25.72 -18.76 -39.48
N ALA A 116 -24.53 -18.36 -39.03
CA ALA A 116 -23.69 -19.19 -38.16
C ALA A 116 -23.95 -18.88 -36.67
N PRO A 117 -23.97 -19.89 -35.78
CA PRO A 117 -24.07 -19.66 -34.33
C PRO A 117 -22.93 -18.79 -33.79
N LEU A 118 -23.28 -17.89 -32.88
CA LEU A 118 -22.39 -16.91 -32.25
C LEU A 118 -22.73 -16.79 -30.76
N VAL A 119 -21.72 -16.56 -29.93
CA VAL A 119 -21.90 -16.08 -28.56
C VAL A 119 -21.22 -14.72 -28.43
N ARG A 120 -21.92 -13.73 -27.87
CA ARG A 120 -21.36 -12.44 -27.47
C ARG A 120 -21.50 -12.30 -25.97
N ARG A 121 -20.37 -12.37 -25.27
CA ARG A 121 -20.33 -12.42 -23.81
C ARG A 121 -20.77 -11.10 -23.18
N GLY A 122 -21.69 -11.16 -22.22
CA GLY A 122 -22.22 -10.02 -21.50
C GLY A 122 -21.32 -9.56 -20.33
N LYS A 123 -21.85 -8.64 -19.52
CA LYS A 123 -21.23 -8.23 -18.25
C LYS A 123 -21.20 -9.39 -17.27
N LEU A 124 -20.19 -9.42 -16.39
CA LEU A 124 -20.14 -10.41 -15.32
C LEU A 124 -21.21 -10.09 -14.26
N PRO A 125 -22.11 -11.03 -13.91
CA PRO A 125 -23.04 -10.84 -12.81
C PRO A 125 -22.29 -10.58 -11.50
N ASP A 126 -22.83 -9.69 -10.67
CA ASP A 126 -22.28 -9.28 -9.36
C ASP A 126 -20.90 -8.58 -9.40
N ALA A 127 -20.38 -8.28 -10.59
CA ALA A 127 -19.23 -7.40 -10.74
C ALA A 127 -19.65 -5.94 -10.57
N PHE A 128 -18.79 -5.15 -9.93
CA PHE A 128 -19.00 -3.71 -9.83
C PHE A 128 -18.65 -3.04 -11.15
N ASP A 129 -19.58 -2.25 -11.69
CA ASP A 129 -19.39 -1.41 -12.86
C ASP A 129 -19.99 -0.03 -12.55
N TRP A 130 -19.35 1.07 -12.96
CA TRP A 130 -19.81 2.42 -12.59
C TRP A 130 -21.21 2.75 -13.10
N ASP A 131 -21.63 2.12 -14.19
CA ASP A 131 -22.99 2.29 -14.72
C ASP A 131 -23.93 1.14 -14.29
N SER A 132 -23.66 0.50 -13.13
CA SER A 132 -24.47 -0.60 -12.61
C SER A 132 -25.08 -0.29 -11.24
N THR A 133 -26.11 -1.06 -10.87
CA THR A 133 -26.74 -1.01 -9.54
C THR A 133 -25.97 -1.78 -8.47
N THR A 134 -24.87 -2.44 -8.83
CA THR A 134 -24.01 -3.16 -7.88
C THR A 134 -23.21 -2.15 -7.07
N GLU A 135 -23.39 -2.09 -5.74
CA GLU A 135 -22.68 -1.12 -4.90
C GLU A 135 -21.21 -1.48 -4.63
N VAL A 136 -20.89 -2.77 -4.62
CA VAL A 136 -19.55 -3.30 -4.33
C VAL A 136 -19.29 -4.58 -5.12
N ASP A 137 -18.06 -4.78 -5.58
CA ASP A 137 -17.72 -5.99 -6.34
C ASP A 137 -17.83 -7.22 -5.44
N ARG A 138 -18.61 -8.23 -5.85
CA ARG A 138 -18.77 -9.49 -5.12
C ARG A 138 -17.99 -10.65 -5.74
N ARG A 139 -17.35 -10.43 -6.90
CA ARG A 139 -16.57 -11.45 -7.59
C ARG A 139 -15.11 -11.43 -7.17
N VAL A 140 -14.54 -10.26 -6.93
CA VAL A 140 -13.18 -10.10 -6.43
C VAL A 140 -13.14 -10.56 -4.97
N ARG A 141 -12.63 -11.77 -4.78
CA ARG A 141 -12.47 -12.41 -3.47
C ARG A 141 -11.17 -13.20 -3.46
N TRP A 142 -10.64 -13.41 -2.26
CA TRP A 142 -9.44 -14.19 -2.05
C TRP A 142 -9.74 -15.69 -2.23
N PRO A 143 -8.78 -16.53 -2.68
CA PRO A 143 -7.40 -16.21 -3.10
C PRO A 143 -7.34 -15.45 -4.43
N LEU A 144 -6.23 -14.76 -4.72
CA LEU A 144 -6.03 -13.98 -5.96
C LEU A 144 -4.84 -14.51 -6.78
N GLU A 145 -4.97 -14.53 -8.11
CA GLU A 145 -3.92 -14.87 -9.09
C GLU A 145 -3.73 -13.75 -10.12
N LEU A 146 -2.55 -13.69 -10.74
CA LEU A 146 -2.23 -12.72 -11.77
C LEU A 146 -3.05 -12.97 -13.03
N LEU A 147 -3.77 -11.96 -13.50
CA LEU A 147 -4.44 -11.98 -14.80
C LEU A 147 -3.50 -11.48 -15.91
N TRP A 148 -2.98 -10.27 -15.73
CA TRP A 148 -1.99 -9.66 -16.62
C TRP A 148 -1.22 -8.55 -15.88
N PHE A 149 -0.06 -8.19 -16.42
CA PHE A 149 0.72 -7.04 -15.98
C PHE A 149 1.29 -6.32 -17.21
N GLY A 150 1.49 -5.01 -17.11
CA GLY A 150 2.06 -4.23 -18.21
C GLY A 150 1.62 -2.78 -18.22
N LYS A 151 1.43 -2.25 -19.44
CA LYS A 151 1.06 -0.86 -19.67
C LYS A 151 -0.31 -0.52 -19.03
N PRO A 152 -0.55 0.75 -18.65
CA PRO A 152 0.39 1.88 -18.71
C PRO A 152 1.52 1.75 -17.67
N GLY A 153 2.73 2.09 -18.10
CA GLY A 153 3.91 2.21 -17.23
C GLY A 153 4.10 3.65 -16.72
N PRO A 154 5.18 3.93 -15.96
CA PRO A 154 5.34 5.19 -15.21
C PRO A 154 5.44 6.42 -16.10
N ALA A 155 5.95 6.28 -17.34
CA ALA A 155 6.22 7.40 -18.23
C ALA A 155 4.99 8.29 -18.52
N LYS A 156 3.79 7.69 -18.56
CA LYS A 156 2.54 8.41 -18.85
C LYS A 156 1.68 8.64 -17.62
N MET A 157 1.99 7.98 -16.51
CA MET A 157 1.25 8.09 -15.25
C MET A 157 1.60 9.39 -14.53
N ALA A 158 0.61 9.97 -13.83
CA ALA A 158 0.82 11.17 -13.04
C ALA A 158 1.82 10.93 -11.91
N ASP A 159 2.60 11.97 -11.56
CA ASP A 159 3.54 11.89 -10.44
C ASP A 159 2.78 11.53 -9.15
N ARG A 160 3.39 10.68 -8.32
CA ARG A 160 2.77 10.22 -7.07
C ARG A 160 2.28 11.36 -6.16
N HIS A 161 2.94 12.53 -6.18
CA HIS A 161 2.60 13.67 -5.34
C HIS A 161 1.42 14.48 -5.88
N TRP A 162 0.96 14.17 -7.09
CA TRP A 162 -0.19 14.84 -7.71
C TRP A 162 -1.52 14.17 -7.32
N ARG A 163 -1.50 13.19 -6.39
CA ARG A 163 -2.70 12.50 -5.90
C ARG A 163 -3.55 11.93 -7.06
N PRO A 164 -2.97 11.02 -7.87
CA PRO A 164 -3.61 10.51 -9.08
C PRO A 164 -5.03 9.99 -8.81
N HIS A 165 -5.95 10.28 -9.74
CA HIS A 165 -7.36 9.89 -9.64
C HIS A 165 -7.52 8.37 -9.59
N THR A 166 -8.61 7.93 -8.95
CA THR A 166 -9.02 6.51 -9.01
C THR A 166 -9.43 6.18 -10.44
N PRO A 167 -8.99 5.03 -11.01
CA PRO A 167 -9.44 4.61 -12.33
C PRO A 167 -10.96 4.48 -12.39
N VAL A 168 -11.50 4.67 -13.59
CA VAL A 168 -12.94 4.70 -13.87
C VAL A 168 -13.31 3.42 -14.62
N PRO A 169 -13.96 2.42 -14.01
CA PRO A 169 -14.36 1.19 -14.70
C PRO A 169 -15.70 1.35 -15.41
N ALA A 170 -15.79 0.98 -16.70
CA ALA A 170 -17.07 0.84 -17.39
C ALA A 170 -17.00 -0.23 -18.48
N ASN A 171 -17.99 -1.15 -18.51
CA ASN A 171 -18.19 -2.10 -19.61
C ASN A 171 -16.92 -2.88 -20.04
N GLY A 172 -16.19 -3.41 -19.06
CA GLY A 172 -14.96 -4.18 -19.29
C GLY A 172 -13.73 -3.34 -19.67
N ARG A 173 -13.82 -2.02 -19.52
CA ARG A 173 -12.74 -1.05 -19.75
C ARG A 173 -12.49 -0.30 -18.46
N TYR A 174 -11.31 0.25 -18.31
CA TYR A 174 -11.07 1.28 -17.30
C TYR A 174 -10.29 2.45 -17.88
N PHE A 175 -10.61 3.65 -17.38
CA PHE A 175 -10.04 4.89 -17.85
C PHE A 175 -9.16 5.50 -16.77
N VAL A 176 -7.98 5.97 -17.18
CA VAL A 176 -6.96 6.51 -16.28
C VAL A 176 -6.57 7.91 -16.72
N ILE A 177 -6.55 8.84 -15.75
CA ILE A 177 -5.94 10.16 -15.91
C ILE A 177 -4.45 10.03 -15.58
N GLY A 178 -3.64 10.05 -16.64
CA GLY A 178 -2.19 10.13 -16.57
C GLY A 178 -1.69 11.57 -16.38
N ARG A 179 -0.40 11.78 -16.59
CA ARG A 179 0.23 13.11 -16.42
C ARG A 179 -0.31 14.17 -17.38
N HIS A 180 -0.52 13.76 -18.63
CA HIS A 180 -1.01 14.60 -19.74
C HIS A 180 -1.96 13.80 -20.63
N HIS A 181 -2.51 12.70 -20.13
CA HIS A 181 -3.22 11.74 -20.97
C HIS A 181 -4.47 11.25 -20.28
N VAL A 182 -5.51 10.97 -21.06
CA VAL A 182 -6.55 10.03 -20.68
C VAL A 182 -6.40 8.78 -21.53
N ILE A 183 -6.34 7.65 -20.85
CA ILE A 183 -6.02 6.35 -21.45
C ILE A 183 -7.18 5.40 -21.17
N ALA A 184 -7.74 4.79 -22.22
CA ALA A 184 -8.71 3.72 -22.12
C ALA A 184 -8.02 2.37 -22.27
N ILE A 185 -8.24 1.49 -21.31
CA ILE A 185 -7.57 0.19 -21.25
C ILE A 185 -8.62 -0.90 -21.09
N ASP A 186 -8.42 -2.00 -21.80
CA ASP A 186 -9.19 -3.22 -21.59
C ASP A 186 -8.81 -3.86 -20.25
N ALA A 187 -9.78 -4.00 -19.34
CA ALA A 187 -9.55 -4.49 -18.00
C ALA A 187 -9.06 -5.95 -17.95
N TYR A 188 -9.36 -6.75 -18.99
CA TYR A 188 -9.14 -8.20 -18.95
C TYR A 188 -7.86 -8.67 -19.63
N ASN A 189 -7.30 -7.86 -20.54
CA ASN A 189 -6.10 -8.23 -21.29
C ASN A 189 -5.03 -7.11 -21.36
N GLY A 190 -5.31 -5.92 -20.81
CA GLY A 190 -4.35 -4.81 -20.74
C GLY A 190 -4.11 -4.08 -22.06
N THR A 191 -4.91 -4.34 -23.10
CA THR A 191 -4.82 -3.63 -24.38
C THR A 191 -5.19 -2.16 -24.17
N VAL A 192 -4.28 -1.24 -24.53
CA VAL A 192 -4.62 0.18 -24.63
C VAL A 192 -5.49 0.36 -25.88
N LEU A 193 -6.76 0.73 -25.67
CA LEU A 193 -7.72 0.90 -26.75
C LEU A 193 -7.49 2.22 -27.47
N TRP A 194 -7.30 3.29 -26.71
CA TRP A 194 -6.95 4.61 -27.21
C TRP A 194 -6.34 5.46 -26.10
N GLU A 195 -5.68 6.54 -26.53
CA GLU A 195 -5.04 7.51 -25.65
C GLU A 195 -5.27 8.91 -26.23
N LYS A 196 -5.65 9.86 -25.36
CA LYS A 196 -5.81 11.27 -25.69
C LYS A 196 -4.83 12.09 -24.89
N ASN A 197 -3.99 12.87 -25.57
CA ASN A 197 -3.13 13.84 -24.92
C ASN A 197 -3.96 15.08 -24.56
N ILE A 198 -4.09 15.33 -23.26
CA ILE A 198 -4.74 16.46 -22.65
C ILE A 198 -3.64 17.20 -21.89
N TYR A 199 -2.88 18.02 -22.63
CA TYR A 199 -1.69 18.71 -22.13
C TYR A 199 -2.00 19.55 -20.89
N ASP A 200 -1.30 19.27 -19.79
CA ASP A 200 -1.30 20.12 -18.59
C ASP A 200 0.13 20.64 -18.38
N ALA A 201 0.45 21.78 -19.01
CA ALA A 201 1.80 22.33 -19.02
C ALA A 201 2.20 23.05 -17.71
N LEU A 202 1.33 23.11 -16.70
CA LEU A 202 1.58 24.00 -15.55
C LEU A 202 2.59 23.52 -14.54
N THR A 203 2.76 22.21 -14.44
CA THR A 203 3.40 21.65 -13.26
C THR A 203 4.93 21.59 -13.35
N GLN A 204 5.53 21.83 -14.52
CA GLN A 204 6.99 21.79 -14.68
C GLN A 204 7.66 23.18 -14.70
N ASN A 205 7.03 24.22 -15.26
CA ASN A 205 7.75 25.46 -15.59
C ASN A 205 7.29 26.74 -14.87
N ASN A 206 6.18 26.73 -14.12
CA ASN A 206 5.77 27.88 -13.32
C ASN A 206 6.27 27.75 -11.85
N PRO A 207 7.26 28.55 -11.42
CA PRO A 207 7.78 28.52 -10.07
C PRO A 207 6.76 28.97 -9.01
N ALA A 208 5.74 29.76 -9.37
CA ALA A 208 4.69 30.20 -8.47
C ALA A 208 3.84 29.01 -8.01
N ILE A 209 3.37 28.22 -8.97
CA ILE A 209 2.62 26.97 -8.73
C ILE A 209 3.49 25.94 -7.99
N ARG A 210 4.81 25.92 -8.24
CA ARG A 210 5.75 25.06 -7.50
C ARG A 210 5.88 25.46 -6.04
N ALA A 211 5.84 26.76 -5.71
CA ALA A 211 5.99 27.30 -4.37
C ALA A 211 4.75 27.07 -3.48
N ILE A 212 3.55 26.93 -4.06
CA ILE A 212 2.30 26.69 -3.33
C ILE A 212 1.81 25.23 -3.35
N ARG A 213 2.60 24.28 -3.88
CA ARG A 213 2.23 22.85 -3.94
C ARG A 213 1.84 22.33 -2.55
N GLY A 214 0.58 21.89 -2.42
CA GLY A 214 0.02 21.31 -1.19
C GLY A 214 -1.00 22.18 -0.47
N LYS A 215 -1.22 23.44 -0.90
CA LYS A 215 -2.30 24.30 -0.38
C LYS A 215 -3.63 24.04 -1.14
N PRO A 216 -4.81 24.01 -0.47
CA PRO A 216 -6.10 23.63 -1.08
C PRO A 216 -6.62 24.54 -2.21
N ALA A 217 -6.10 25.76 -2.35
CA ALA A 217 -6.76 26.86 -3.08
C ALA A 217 -6.47 26.92 -4.60
N VAL A 218 -5.53 26.12 -5.14
CA VAL A 218 -5.24 26.11 -6.58
C VAL A 218 -5.09 24.66 -7.03
N ASN A 219 -6.10 24.11 -7.72
CA ASN A 219 -5.97 22.81 -8.38
C ASN A 219 -5.32 23.07 -9.76
N PRO A 220 -4.04 22.70 -9.98
CA PRO A 220 -3.37 22.96 -11.26
C PRO A 220 -3.84 22.05 -12.39
N GLU A 221 -4.70 21.05 -12.10
CA GLU A 221 -5.14 20.06 -13.08
C GLU A 221 -6.17 20.63 -14.06
N VAL A 222 -5.91 20.47 -15.36
CA VAL A 222 -6.86 20.82 -16.43
C VAL A 222 -8.10 19.92 -16.43
N ILE A 223 -7.95 18.67 -15.97
CA ILE A 223 -9.06 17.71 -15.86
C ILE A 223 -9.57 17.71 -14.43
N GLU A 224 -10.81 18.17 -14.23
CA GLU A 224 -11.44 18.20 -12.91
C GLU A 224 -12.12 16.87 -12.56
N SER A 225 -12.68 16.19 -13.56
CA SER A 225 -13.36 14.90 -13.39
C SER A 225 -13.47 14.11 -14.70
N LEU A 226 -13.75 12.81 -14.55
CA LEU A 226 -14.01 11.89 -15.65
C LEU A 226 -15.19 10.97 -15.26
N HIS A 227 -16.12 10.78 -16.18
CA HIS A 227 -17.29 9.90 -16.07
C HIS A 227 -17.29 8.92 -17.23
N ALA A 228 -17.69 7.67 -17.04
CA ALA A 228 -17.87 6.72 -18.13
C ALA A 228 -19.11 5.85 -17.91
N ASP A 229 -19.76 5.51 -19.02
CA ASP A 229 -20.83 4.52 -19.14
C ASP A 229 -20.43 3.47 -20.19
N ASP A 230 -21.38 2.61 -20.59
CA ASP A 230 -21.12 1.53 -21.52
C ASP A 230 -20.63 1.97 -22.90
N GLU A 231 -21.03 3.16 -23.34
CA GLU A 231 -20.85 3.69 -24.69
C GLU A 231 -19.93 4.92 -24.72
N HIS A 232 -19.86 5.69 -23.64
CA HIS A 232 -19.22 7.00 -23.62
C HIS A 232 -18.31 7.21 -22.43
N VAL A 233 -17.30 8.05 -22.62
CA VAL A 233 -16.52 8.67 -21.54
C VAL A 233 -16.56 10.18 -21.69
N THR A 234 -16.87 10.88 -20.61
CA THR A 234 -16.99 12.34 -20.56
C THR A 234 -15.95 12.91 -19.60
N ILE A 235 -15.17 13.90 -20.06
CA ILE A 235 -14.12 14.57 -19.29
C ILE A 235 -14.54 16.00 -19.01
N ASN A 236 -14.45 16.46 -17.76
CA ASN A 236 -14.69 17.85 -17.37
C ASN A 236 -13.38 18.66 -17.37
N LEU A 237 -13.37 19.75 -18.14
CA LEU A 237 -12.27 20.70 -18.29
C LEU A 237 -12.65 22.08 -17.72
N GLY A 238 -13.18 22.13 -16.49
CA GLY A 238 -13.55 23.39 -15.82
C GLY A 238 -14.82 24.03 -16.40
N GLY A 239 -15.88 23.24 -16.52
CA GLY A 239 -17.20 23.66 -17.01
C GLY A 239 -17.44 23.44 -18.51
N VAL A 240 -16.44 22.93 -19.22
CA VAL A 240 -16.57 22.38 -20.57
C VAL A 240 -16.38 20.87 -20.49
N TYR A 241 -17.32 20.11 -21.02
CA TYR A 241 -17.30 18.65 -20.98
C TYR A 241 -17.08 18.09 -22.37
N VAL A 242 -16.11 17.19 -22.51
CA VAL A 242 -15.84 16.50 -23.78
C VAL A 242 -16.27 15.06 -23.67
N ARG A 243 -17.19 14.64 -24.55
CA ARG A 243 -17.63 13.25 -24.66
C ARG A 243 -16.91 12.55 -25.81
N TYR A 244 -16.37 11.38 -25.49
CA TYR A 244 -15.81 10.44 -26.43
C TYR A 244 -16.62 9.15 -26.45
N ASP A 245 -16.58 8.44 -27.56
CA ASP A 245 -16.92 7.02 -27.60
C ASP A 245 -15.92 6.24 -26.73
N ALA A 246 -16.45 5.45 -25.79
CA ALA A 246 -15.67 4.74 -24.78
C ALA A 246 -14.72 3.70 -25.40
N HIS A 247 -15.08 3.12 -26.55
CA HIS A 247 -14.30 2.05 -27.18
C HIS A 247 -13.20 2.58 -28.10
N THR A 248 -13.47 3.63 -28.86
CA THR A 248 -12.64 4.13 -29.96
C THR A 248 -11.94 5.44 -29.63
N GLY A 249 -12.45 6.20 -28.66
CA GLY A 249 -11.94 7.53 -28.33
C GLY A 249 -12.30 8.58 -29.39
N GLU A 250 -13.27 8.30 -30.25
CA GLU A 250 -13.80 9.30 -31.20
C GLU A 250 -14.57 10.38 -30.44
N GLU A 251 -14.32 11.65 -30.75
CA GLU A 251 -15.04 12.79 -30.15
C GLU A 251 -16.48 12.82 -30.65
N LYS A 252 -17.45 12.78 -29.73
CA LYS A 252 -18.88 12.73 -30.05
C LYS A 252 -19.61 14.03 -29.76
N ALA A 253 -19.23 14.74 -28.69
CA ALA A 253 -19.88 16.00 -28.33
C ALA A 253 -19.03 16.86 -27.38
N PHE A 254 -19.28 18.17 -27.41
CA PHE A 254 -18.81 19.14 -26.44
C PHE A 254 -20.01 19.77 -25.73
N PHE A 255 -20.04 19.74 -24.41
CA PHE A 255 -21.10 20.37 -23.61
C PHE A 255 -20.52 21.55 -22.84
N GLY A 256 -21.23 22.68 -22.82
CA GLY A 256 -20.82 23.87 -22.09
C GLY A 256 -21.33 25.14 -22.73
N ASP A 257 -21.06 26.26 -22.07
CA ASP A 257 -21.36 27.58 -22.60
C ASP A 257 -20.19 28.04 -23.46
N PHE A 258 -20.37 28.01 -24.78
CA PHE A 258 -19.38 28.44 -25.76
C PHE A 258 -19.75 29.81 -26.30
N THR A 259 -18.85 30.78 -26.19
CA THR A 259 -19.02 32.12 -26.76
C THR A 259 -18.54 32.11 -28.20
N ALA A 260 -19.27 32.77 -29.10
CA ALA A 260 -18.76 33.01 -30.45
C ALA A 260 -17.47 33.85 -30.38
N PRO A 261 -16.36 33.42 -31.01
CA PRO A 261 -15.10 34.13 -30.89
C PRO A 261 -15.22 35.52 -31.52
N GLU A 262 -14.78 36.54 -30.79
CA GLU A 262 -14.62 37.90 -31.32
C GLU A 262 -13.66 37.88 -32.52
N ARG A 263 -13.90 38.73 -33.52
CA ARG A 263 -13.04 38.85 -34.70
C ARG A 263 -12.46 40.23 -34.80
N ILE A 264 -11.14 40.28 -34.93
CA ILE A 264 -10.39 41.52 -34.82
C ILE A 264 -9.44 41.60 -36.01
N SER A 265 -9.59 42.62 -36.85
CA SER A 265 -8.62 42.93 -37.90
C SER A 265 -7.41 43.64 -37.29
N LEU A 266 -6.21 43.12 -37.57
CA LEU A 266 -4.92 43.77 -37.24
C LEU A 266 -4.46 44.76 -38.31
N GLU A 267 -5.35 45.25 -39.17
CA GLU A 267 -5.08 46.43 -40.00
C GLU A 267 -4.81 47.68 -39.15
N LYS A 268 -5.29 47.69 -37.90
CA LYS A 268 -4.88 48.63 -36.86
C LYS A 268 -4.43 47.84 -35.62
N PRO A 269 -3.46 48.34 -34.84
CA PRO A 269 -3.13 47.75 -33.55
C PRO A 269 -4.36 47.60 -32.66
N HIS A 270 -4.47 46.46 -31.98
CA HIS A 270 -5.55 46.19 -31.03
C HIS A 270 -4.99 46.08 -29.61
N VAL A 271 -5.74 46.55 -28.61
CA VAL A 271 -5.30 46.54 -27.20
C VAL A 271 -6.30 45.76 -26.36
N PHE A 272 -5.87 44.64 -25.81
CA PHE A 272 -6.59 43.93 -24.76
C PHE A 272 -6.25 44.50 -23.40
N ARG A 273 -7.24 44.56 -22.50
CA ARG A 273 -7.05 44.99 -21.10
C ARG A 273 -7.42 43.85 -20.17
N LEU A 274 -6.57 43.58 -19.19
CA LEU A 274 -6.78 42.57 -18.15
C LEU A 274 -6.69 43.25 -16.79
N LYS A 275 -7.57 42.86 -15.87
CA LYS A 275 -7.58 43.33 -14.48
C LYS A 275 -7.59 42.13 -13.57
N VAL A 276 -6.60 42.02 -12.69
CA VAL A 276 -6.58 41.03 -11.61
C VAL A 276 -7.32 41.61 -10.40
N ASP A 277 -6.94 42.83 -10.00
CA ASP A 277 -7.61 43.63 -8.98
C ASP A 277 -7.30 45.13 -9.21
N ASP A 278 -7.54 46.00 -8.22
CA ASP A 278 -7.35 47.44 -8.35
C ASP A 278 -5.88 47.87 -8.45
N GLU A 279 -4.95 47.07 -7.95
CA GLU A 279 -3.51 47.37 -7.92
C GLU A 279 -2.75 46.63 -9.04
N HIS A 280 -3.30 45.52 -9.55
CA HIS A 280 -2.67 44.67 -10.55
C HIS A 280 -3.46 44.67 -11.86
N THR A 281 -2.99 45.44 -12.83
CA THR A 281 -3.63 45.59 -14.14
C THR A 281 -2.65 45.36 -15.29
N ALA A 282 -3.18 45.13 -16.49
CA ALA A 282 -2.34 44.91 -17.65
C ALA A 282 -3.00 45.28 -18.98
N THR A 283 -2.15 45.57 -19.95
CA THR A 283 -2.53 45.69 -21.36
C THR A 283 -1.68 44.80 -22.25
N ILE A 284 -2.29 44.28 -23.32
CA ILE A 284 -1.59 43.58 -24.40
C ILE A 284 -1.95 44.30 -25.70
N GLN A 285 -1.01 45.05 -26.25
CA GLN A 285 -1.14 45.59 -27.59
C GLN A 285 -0.62 44.57 -28.60
N VAL A 286 -1.43 44.24 -29.59
CA VAL A 286 -1.10 43.32 -30.68
C VAL A 286 -1.14 44.09 -32.00
N ALA A 287 -0.06 44.02 -32.78
CA ALA A 287 0.05 44.68 -34.08
C ALA A 287 0.80 43.79 -35.07
N LYS A 288 0.45 43.89 -36.35
CA LYS A 288 1.31 43.42 -37.43
C LYS A 288 2.21 44.55 -37.91
N ASP A 289 3.43 44.24 -38.29
CA ASP A 289 4.31 45.14 -39.03
C ASP A 289 4.86 44.44 -40.28
N ARG A 290 5.88 45.03 -40.91
CA ARG A 290 6.48 44.47 -42.13
C ARG A 290 7.22 43.16 -41.87
N ASP A 291 7.76 42.97 -40.67
CA ASP A 291 8.69 41.90 -40.31
C ASP A 291 7.98 40.74 -39.59
N GLY A 292 6.80 40.99 -39.01
CA GLY A 292 5.98 39.96 -38.39
C GLY A 292 4.84 40.47 -37.51
N LEU A 293 4.61 39.74 -36.42
CA LEU A 293 3.70 40.09 -35.34
C LEU A 293 4.49 40.68 -34.17
N LYS A 294 4.03 41.84 -33.67
CA LYS A 294 4.58 42.50 -32.48
C LYS A 294 3.54 42.54 -31.37
N LEU A 295 3.93 42.13 -30.17
CA LEU A 295 3.14 42.25 -28.95
C LEU A 295 3.88 43.12 -27.94
N VAL A 296 3.17 44.07 -27.34
CA VAL A 296 3.67 44.88 -26.22
C VAL A 296 2.77 44.61 -25.01
N LEU A 297 3.34 44.01 -23.98
CA LEU A 297 2.66 43.64 -22.74
C LEU A 297 3.10 44.58 -21.64
N CYS A 298 2.19 45.43 -21.15
CA CYS A 298 2.45 46.32 -20.03
C CYS A 298 1.74 45.78 -18.80
N THR A 299 2.48 45.55 -17.72
CA THR A 299 1.95 45.10 -16.42
C THR A 299 2.16 46.22 -15.41
N VAL A 300 1.09 46.64 -14.75
CA VAL A 300 1.12 47.53 -13.59
C VAL A 300 1.01 46.66 -12.35
N ASP A 301 2.05 46.66 -11.54
CA ASP A 301 2.19 45.82 -10.35
C ASP A 301 3.16 46.51 -9.37
N PRO A 302 2.70 46.92 -8.18
CA PRO A 302 3.53 47.62 -7.21
C PRO A 302 4.60 46.72 -6.55
N ASP A 303 4.47 45.40 -6.61
CA ASP A 303 5.41 44.44 -6.01
C ASP A 303 5.68 43.26 -6.96
N VAL A 304 6.39 43.53 -8.05
CA VAL A 304 6.75 42.51 -9.04
C VAL A 304 7.68 41.44 -8.42
N THR A 305 7.15 40.25 -8.23
CA THR A 305 7.86 39.09 -7.68
C THR A 305 8.36 38.13 -8.76
N ALA A 306 9.23 37.19 -8.37
CA ALA A 306 9.71 36.12 -9.24
C ALA A 306 8.62 35.12 -9.72
N TYR A 307 7.40 35.27 -9.19
CA TYR A 307 6.25 34.40 -9.40
C TYR A 307 5.23 34.98 -10.39
N ASP A 308 5.29 36.28 -10.66
CA ASP A 308 4.44 36.94 -11.64
C ASP A 308 4.83 36.53 -13.05
N ALA A 309 3.83 36.24 -13.88
CA ALA A 309 4.04 35.64 -15.18
C ALA A 309 2.90 35.93 -16.16
N TRP A 310 3.28 36.02 -17.43
CA TRP A 310 2.38 35.92 -18.58
C TRP A 310 2.41 34.51 -19.16
N ASP A 311 1.22 34.01 -19.45
CA ASP A 311 0.98 32.80 -20.23
C ASP A 311 0.20 33.21 -21.49
N LEU A 312 0.79 33.05 -22.68
CA LEU A 312 0.20 33.47 -23.97
C LEU A 312 -0.11 32.26 -24.84
N PHE A 313 -1.33 32.19 -25.36
CA PHE A 313 -1.86 31.05 -26.10
C PHE A 313 -2.16 31.44 -27.54
N PHE A 314 -1.65 30.65 -28.49
CA PHE A 314 -1.78 30.90 -29.92
C PHE A 314 -2.34 29.69 -30.64
N ASP A 315 -3.30 29.93 -31.55
CA ASP A 315 -3.86 28.91 -32.42
C ASP A 315 -3.78 29.37 -33.89
N PHE A 316 -2.66 29.04 -34.56
CA PHE A 316 -2.40 29.40 -35.95
C PHE A 316 -2.98 28.41 -36.97
N ARG A 317 -3.79 27.44 -36.52
CA ARG A 317 -4.53 26.57 -37.44
C ARG A 317 -5.45 27.41 -38.34
N ARG A 318 -5.95 26.82 -39.42
CA ARG A 318 -6.99 27.46 -40.24
C ARG A 318 -8.23 27.76 -39.40
N ALA A 319 -8.95 28.83 -39.69
CA ALA A 319 -10.05 29.32 -38.85
C ALA A 319 -11.10 28.24 -38.54
N GLU A 320 -11.40 27.37 -39.51
CA GLU A 320 -12.33 26.24 -39.36
C GLU A 320 -11.85 25.14 -38.38
N ARG A 321 -10.60 25.22 -37.91
CA ARG A 321 -9.98 24.29 -36.95
C ARG A 321 -9.58 24.95 -35.64
N ARG A 322 -9.82 26.26 -35.44
CA ARG A 322 -9.45 27.00 -34.21
C ARG A 322 -10.46 26.80 -33.10
N PHE A 323 -10.69 25.55 -32.75
CA PHE A 323 -11.55 25.13 -31.66
C PHE A 323 -11.11 23.75 -31.15
N GLY A 324 -11.30 23.48 -29.87
CA GLY A 324 -11.04 22.19 -29.25
C GLY A 324 -9.59 22.03 -28.80
N PHE A 325 -9.11 20.79 -28.74
CA PHE A 325 -7.75 20.49 -28.30
C PHE A 325 -6.69 21.03 -29.25
N TYR A 326 -5.49 21.21 -28.69
CA TYR A 326 -4.31 21.65 -29.42
C TYR A 326 -3.99 20.71 -30.59
N GLY A 327 -3.65 21.30 -31.74
CA GLY A 327 -3.10 20.58 -32.90
C GLY A 327 -1.76 21.16 -33.34
N LYS A 328 -1.22 20.67 -34.45
CA LYS A 328 -0.05 21.29 -35.09
C LYS A 328 -0.39 22.74 -35.46
N GLY A 329 0.41 23.69 -34.98
CA GLY A 329 0.17 25.14 -35.11
C GLY A 329 -0.49 25.79 -33.88
N THR A 330 -0.89 25.01 -32.88
CA THR A 330 -1.37 25.52 -31.58
C THR A 330 -0.26 25.37 -30.53
N PHE A 331 0.02 26.43 -29.79
CA PHE A 331 1.05 26.41 -28.75
C PHE A 331 0.81 27.47 -27.66
N HIS A 332 1.56 27.35 -26.57
CA HIS A 332 1.57 28.26 -25.45
C HIS A 332 3.01 28.66 -25.12
N VAL A 333 3.24 29.90 -24.71
CA VAL A 333 4.52 30.35 -24.15
C VAL A 333 4.30 31.03 -22.80
N SER A 334 5.21 30.77 -21.87
CA SER A 334 5.20 31.35 -20.52
C SER A 334 6.42 32.23 -20.32
N MET A 335 6.24 33.40 -19.71
CA MET A 335 7.34 34.34 -19.45
C MET A 335 7.22 34.94 -18.04
N PRO A 336 8.31 34.91 -17.24
CA PRO A 336 8.33 35.61 -15.96
C PRO A 336 8.32 37.12 -16.15
N ILE A 337 7.56 37.81 -15.31
CA ILE A 337 7.56 39.27 -15.22
C ILE A 337 8.75 39.69 -14.34
N GLY A 338 8.79 39.22 -13.10
CA GLY A 338 9.88 39.53 -12.17
C GLY A 338 11.19 38.79 -12.42
N THR A 339 12.25 39.30 -11.79
CA THR A 339 13.60 38.71 -11.90
C THR A 339 13.71 37.45 -11.07
N ARG A 340 13.99 36.31 -11.72
CA ARG A 340 14.19 35.03 -11.03
C ARG A 340 15.62 34.87 -10.53
N VAL A 341 15.77 34.17 -9.42
CA VAL A 341 17.06 33.86 -8.80
C VAL A 341 17.23 32.35 -8.66
N SER A 342 18.40 31.83 -9.02
CA SER A 342 18.75 30.42 -8.86
C SER A 342 18.90 30.03 -7.38
N ARG A 343 18.91 28.72 -7.08
CA ARG A 343 19.20 28.21 -5.71
C ARG A 343 20.54 28.70 -5.13
N ARG A 344 21.47 29.16 -5.96
CA ARG A 344 22.79 29.69 -5.56
C ARG A 344 22.83 31.23 -5.57
N GLY A 345 21.69 31.91 -5.57
CA GLY A 345 21.62 33.37 -5.49
C GLY A 345 21.90 34.13 -6.81
N ARG A 346 22.14 33.43 -7.93
CA ARG A 346 22.39 34.10 -9.23
C ARG A 346 21.10 34.54 -9.91
N LYS A 347 21.02 35.79 -10.37
CA LYS A 347 19.95 36.28 -11.25
C LYS A 347 19.94 35.48 -12.55
N LEU A 348 18.76 35.01 -12.96
CA LEU A 348 18.56 34.27 -14.20
C LEU A 348 18.18 35.24 -15.33
N PRO A 349 18.61 34.99 -16.58
CA PRO A 349 18.21 35.80 -17.73
C PRO A 349 16.70 35.71 -17.97
N PHE A 350 16.15 36.75 -18.56
CA PHE A 350 14.77 36.74 -19.06
C PHE A 350 14.69 35.85 -20.29
N GLU A 351 13.73 34.93 -20.30
CA GLU A 351 13.54 33.97 -21.39
C GLU A 351 12.04 33.71 -21.58
N VAL A 352 11.62 33.65 -22.84
CA VAL A 352 10.31 33.12 -23.22
C VAL A 352 10.40 31.60 -23.23
N LYS A 353 9.62 30.94 -22.36
CA LYS A 353 9.68 29.49 -22.19
C LYS A 353 8.58 28.81 -22.99
N PRO A 354 8.90 27.76 -23.77
CA PRO A 354 7.88 26.96 -24.42
C PRO A 354 6.99 26.26 -23.37
N GLY A 355 5.70 26.20 -23.67
CA GLY A 355 4.66 25.58 -22.86
C GLY A 355 4.04 24.36 -23.54
N ALA A 356 2.70 24.29 -23.54
CA ALA A 356 1.96 23.24 -24.26
C ALA A 356 2.03 23.46 -25.77
N GLY A 357 2.11 22.38 -26.55
CA GLY A 357 2.16 22.43 -28.02
C GLY A 357 3.24 21.52 -28.61
N ALA A 358 2.96 20.96 -29.79
CA ALA A 358 3.89 20.02 -30.44
C ALA A 358 5.15 20.70 -31.01
N ALA A 359 5.07 22.00 -31.29
CA ALA A 359 6.16 22.82 -31.82
C ALA A 359 5.99 24.27 -31.35
N HIS A 360 7.09 24.99 -31.17
CA HIS A 360 7.11 26.37 -30.71
C HIS A 360 8.01 27.21 -31.63
N PRO A 361 7.59 28.43 -32.00
CA PRO A 361 8.45 29.35 -32.72
C PRO A 361 9.44 30.04 -31.77
N GLN A 362 10.49 30.63 -32.33
CA GLN A 362 11.38 31.52 -31.60
C GLN A 362 10.83 32.95 -31.59
N PHE A 363 10.76 33.54 -30.39
CA PHE A 363 10.40 34.94 -30.20
C PHE A 363 11.67 35.76 -29.95
N ALA A 364 11.79 36.91 -30.60
CA ALA A 364 12.66 37.97 -30.12
C ALA A 364 11.92 38.70 -28.98
N ALA A 365 12.54 38.81 -27.82
CA ALA A 365 11.87 39.30 -26.62
C ALA A 365 12.76 40.26 -25.84
N GLU A 366 12.19 41.38 -25.42
CA GLU A 366 12.84 42.39 -24.58
C GLU A 366 11.98 42.66 -23.36
N ARG A 367 12.60 42.78 -22.19
CA ARG A 367 11.92 43.12 -20.94
C ARG A 367 12.53 44.39 -20.36
N LYS A 368 11.67 45.36 -20.06
CA LYS A 368 12.03 46.64 -19.45
C LYS A 368 11.21 46.87 -18.18
N THR A 369 11.88 47.23 -17.09
CA THR A 369 11.21 47.66 -15.86
C THR A 369 10.81 49.13 -15.97
N THR A 370 9.63 49.47 -15.48
CA THR A 370 9.08 50.83 -15.41
C THR A 370 8.80 51.19 -13.96
N ASP A 371 8.56 52.48 -13.68
CA ASP A 371 8.28 52.95 -12.32
C ASP A 371 7.01 52.32 -11.71
N GLU A 372 6.05 51.94 -12.57
CA GLU A 372 4.76 51.35 -12.20
C GLU A 372 4.69 49.81 -12.41
N GLY A 373 5.76 49.18 -12.89
CA GLY A 373 5.75 47.73 -13.18
C GLY A 373 6.74 47.26 -14.26
N VAL A 374 6.27 46.53 -15.27
CA VAL A 374 7.12 45.91 -16.31
C VAL A 374 6.46 45.94 -17.69
N GLU A 375 7.26 46.30 -18.70
CA GLU A 375 6.94 46.17 -20.12
C GLU A 375 7.73 45.01 -20.75
N ILE A 376 7.04 44.16 -21.52
CA ILE A 376 7.65 43.10 -22.32
C ILE A 376 7.25 43.30 -23.78
N THR A 377 8.24 43.40 -24.67
CA THR A 377 8.02 43.42 -26.12
C THR A 377 8.38 42.05 -26.71
N LEU A 378 7.47 41.48 -27.49
CA LEU A 378 7.68 40.24 -28.25
C LEU A 378 7.56 40.51 -29.75
N ALA A 379 8.45 39.96 -30.53
CA ALA A 379 8.36 39.92 -31.99
C ALA A 379 8.45 38.47 -32.49
N LEU A 380 7.50 38.10 -33.33
CA LEU A 380 7.42 36.81 -34.01
C LEU A 380 7.46 37.05 -35.52
N SER A 381 8.51 36.61 -36.19
CA SER A 381 8.71 36.84 -37.61
C SER A 381 7.79 36.01 -38.49
N TRP A 382 7.52 36.48 -39.71
CA TRP A 382 6.78 35.71 -40.72
C TRP A 382 7.43 34.36 -41.03
N ASP A 383 8.76 34.29 -41.02
CA ASP A 383 9.51 33.06 -41.29
C ASP A 383 9.31 32.00 -40.19
N GLU A 384 9.31 32.39 -38.92
CA GLU A 384 9.04 31.46 -37.82
C GLU A 384 7.59 30.97 -37.84
N MET A 385 6.62 31.82 -38.21
CA MET A 385 5.23 31.37 -38.43
C MET A 385 5.13 30.38 -39.60
N LYS A 386 5.83 30.66 -40.71
CA LYS A 386 5.87 29.79 -41.89
C LYS A 386 6.52 28.44 -41.58
N LYS A 387 7.59 28.43 -40.80
CA LYS A 387 8.24 27.20 -40.31
C LYS A 387 7.30 26.36 -39.45
N LEU A 388 6.50 27.01 -38.60
CA LEU A 388 5.53 26.34 -37.73
C LEU A 388 4.34 25.76 -38.52
N CYS A 389 3.77 26.55 -39.43
CA CYS A 389 2.49 26.25 -40.09
C CYS A 389 2.62 25.71 -41.52
N GLY A 390 3.80 25.78 -42.12
CA GLY A 390 4.07 25.50 -43.53
C GLY A 390 3.83 26.69 -44.48
N ALA A 391 3.05 27.67 -44.04
CA ALA A 391 2.76 28.92 -44.74
C ALA A 391 2.55 30.04 -43.70
N VAL A 392 2.58 31.30 -44.14
CA VAL A 392 2.13 32.40 -43.28
C VAL A 392 0.62 32.28 -43.12
N PRO A 393 0.09 32.14 -41.89
CA PRO A 393 -1.34 31.98 -41.67
C PRO A 393 -2.07 33.31 -41.92
N GLU A 394 -3.36 33.27 -42.25
CA GLU A 394 -4.18 34.47 -42.48
C GLU A 394 -4.52 35.23 -41.19
N GLY A 395 -4.30 34.57 -40.05
CA GLY A 395 -4.60 35.07 -38.71
C GLY A 395 -4.34 33.99 -37.66
N PHE A 396 -4.82 34.21 -36.43
CA PHE A 396 -4.67 33.27 -35.33
C PHE A 396 -5.73 33.47 -34.25
N GLY A 397 -6.05 32.41 -33.51
CA GLY A 397 -6.76 32.51 -32.24
C GLY A 397 -5.78 32.93 -31.13
N PHE A 398 -6.20 33.81 -30.23
CA PHE A 398 -5.34 34.34 -29.16
C PHE A 398 -6.02 34.36 -27.81
N SER A 399 -5.32 33.89 -26.78
CA SER A 399 -5.69 34.10 -25.38
C SER A 399 -4.45 34.41 -24.54
N ALA A 400 -4.66 34.94 -23.35
CA ALA A 400 -3.62 35.25 -22.40
C ALA A 400 -4.10 35.03 -20.96
N THR A 401 -3.17 34.72 -20.06
CA THR A 401 -3.38 34.69 -18.61
C THR A 401 -2.29 35.51 -17.94
N LEU A 402 -2.70 36.39 -17.04
CA LEU A 402 -1.79 37.12 -16.15
C LEU A 402 -1.88 36.50 -14.75
N THR A 403 -0.73 36.19 -14.17
CA THR A 403 -0.58 35.77 -12.77
C THR A 403 0.07 36.90 -11.98
N ALA A 404 -0.56 37.29 -10.87
CA ALA A 404 -0.05 38.28 -9.92
C ALA A 404 0.05 37.68 -8.49
N ASN A 405 1.03 38.10 -7.70
CA ASN A 405 1.34 37.55 -6.38
C ASN A 405 1.98 38.58 -5.44
N ASN A 406 1.32 38.88 -4.32
CA ASN A 406 1.83 39.84 -3.33
C ASN A 406 2.44 39.09 -2.14
N LEU A 407 3.74 39.30 -1.89
CA LEU A 407 4.42 38.71 -0.73
C LEU A 407 4.27 39.56 0.55
N ALA A 408 3.83 40.81 0.43
CA ALA A 408 3.80 41.78 1.53
C ALA A 408 2.78 41.49 2.65
N THR A 409 1.70 40.73 2.41
CA THR A 409 0.56 40.62 3.36
C THR A 409 0.54 39.34 4.22
N GLY A 410 1.48 38.40 4.06
CA GLY A 410 1.54 37.16 4.85
C GLY A 410 0.42 36.13 4.58
N GLU A 411 -0.58 36.46 3.76
CA GLU A 411 -1.63 35.55 3.31
C GLU A 411 -1.49 35.29 1.80
N HIS A 412 -1.16 34.05 1.43
CA HIS A 412 -0.73 33.69 0.07
C HIS A 412 -1.80 32.98 -0.79
N PRO A 413 -2.66 33.69 -1.54
CA PRO A 413 -3.28 33.14 -2.74
C PRO A 413 -2.73 33.81 -4.01
N LEU A 414 -2.17 33.01 -4.93
CA LEU A 414 -1.91 33.45 -6.31
C LEU A 414 -3.22 33.93 -6.94
N ARG A 415 -3.19 35.09 -7.59
CA ARG A 415 -4.36 35.64 -8.31
C ARG A 415 -4.15 35.53 -9.81
N PHE A 416 -5.23 35.25 -10.54
CA PHE A 416 -5.21 35.05 -11.98
C PHE A 416 -6.33 35.84 -12.65
N THR A 417 -6.06 36.34 -13.84
CA THR A 417 -7.08 36.85 -14.75
C THR A 417 -6.80 36.33 -16.16
N HIS A 418 -7.87 36.14 -16.94
CA HIS A 418 -7.80 35.49 -18.25
C HIS A 418 -8.47 36.36 -19.31
N LEU A 419 -7.83 36.48 -20.48
CA LEU A 419 -8.43 37.15 -21.63
C LEU A 419 -9.60 36.32 -22.20
N ALA A 420 -9.39 35.01 -22.38
CA ALA A 420 -10.41 34.06 -22.84
C ALA A 420 -10.10 32.63 -22.35
N GLY A 421 -11.11 31.77 -22.21
CA GLY A 421 -10.91 30.34 -21.94
C GLY A 421 -10.47 29.95 -20.52
N LYS A 422 -10.54 30.85 -19.53
CA LYS A 422 -10.19 30.57 -18.11
C LYS A 422 -8.86 29.80 -17.97
N ASN A 423 -8.75 28.90 -16.99
CA ASN A 423 -7.57 28.04 -16.79
C ASN A 423 -7.40 26.92 -17.84
N ARG A 424 -8.42 26.62 -18.67
CA ARG A 424 -8.39 25.54 -19.67
C ARG A 424 -7.73 25.93 -21.00
N ALA A 425 -7.45 27.21 -21.23
CA ALA A 425 -6.76 27.71 -22.42
C ALA A 425 -5.41 27.01 -22.68
N ARG A 426 -4.82 26.40 -21.64
CA ARG A 426 -3.58 25.61 -21.71
C ARG A 426 -3.65 24.33 -22.55
N ALA A 427 -4.86 23.82 -22.78
CA ALA A 427 -5.08 22.57 -23.51
C ALA A 427 -6.20 22.67 -24.55
N PHE A 428 -7.09 23.65 -24.39
CA PHE A 428 -8.38 23.68 -25.07
C PHE A 428 -8.75 25.11 -25.49
N ASN A 429 -9.03 25.29 -26.78
CA ASN A 429 -9.57 26.52 -27.33
C ASN A 429 -11.09 26.44 -27.38
N ASP A 430 -11.77 27.22 -26.56
CA ASP A 430 -13.23 27.24 -26.38
C ASP A 430 -13.91 28.47 -27.01
N GLY A 431 -13.22 29.16 -27.92
CA GLY A 431 -13.74 30.39 -28.56
C GLY A 431 -12.85 31.60 -28.34
N TRP A 432 -11.53 31.44 -28.44
CA TRP A 432 -10.59 32.56 -28.32
C TRP A 432 -10.82 33.60 -29.43
N PRO A 433 -10.59 34.90 -29.14
CA PRO A 433 -10.57 35.93 -30.17
C PRO A 433 -9.73 35.54 -31.38
N ASN A 434 -10.29 35.71 -32.57
CA ASN A 434 -9.62 35.46 -33.84
C ASN A 434 -9.10 36.77 -34.43
N LEU A 435 -7.78 36.91 -34.46
CA LEU A 435 -7.10 38.05 -35.03
C LEU A 435 -6.71 37.75 -36.48
N THR A 436 -7.06 38.61 -37.42
CA THR A 436 -6.72 38.46 -38.85
C THR A 436 -5.68 39.48 -39.26
N PHE A 437 -4.72 39.08 -40.09
CA PHE A 437 -3.71 40.03 -40.61
C PHE A 437 -4.26 40.93 -41.73
N GLY A 438 -5.40 40.57 -42.31
CA GLY A 438 -6.17 41.38 -43.25
C GLY A 438 -7.57 41.71 -42.71
N PRO A 439 -8.45 42.29 -43.54
CA PRO A 439 -9.83 42.57 -43.16
C PRO A 439 -10.55 41.30 -42.72
N VAL A 440 -11.51 41.44 -41.79
CA VAL A 440 -12.29 40.32 -41.27
C VAL A 440 -13.10 39.68 -42.42
N PRO A 441 -12.92 38.38 -42.71
CA PRO A 441 -13.69 37.70 -43.76
C PRO A 441 -15.20 37.72 -43.46
N ARG A 442 -16.04 37.95 -44.48
CA ARG A 442 -17.50 38.12 -44.33
C ARG A 442 -18.25 36.84 -43.92
N ASP A 443 -17.76 35.64 -44.23
CA ASP A 443 -18.58 34.41 -44.22
C ASP A 443 -18.08 33.21 -43.40
N GLU A 444 -17.12 33.36 -42.47
CA GLU A 444 -16.66 32.19 -41.71
C GLU A 444 -17.21 32.17 -40.28
N GLY A 445 -18.48 31.82 -40.07
CA GLY A 445 -19.06 31.55 -38.73
C GLY A 445 -18.24 30.57 -37.89
N VAL A 446 -18.63 30.34 -36.62
CA VAL A 446 -18.13 29.19 -35.83
C VAL A 446 -18.04 27.98 -36.76
N PRO A 447 -16.90 27.25 -36.84
CA PRO A 447 -16.70 26.28 -37.91
C PRO A 447 -17.91 25.34 -38.01
N ASP A 448 -18.51 25.15 -39.18
CA ASP A 448 -19.77 24.39 -39.30
C ASP A 448 -19.64 22.94 -38.81
N ALA A 449 -18.41 22.40 -38.83
CA ALA A 449 -18.08 21.12 -38.23
C ALA A 449 -18.20 21.12 -36.70
N PHE A 450 -17.88 22.24 -36.04
CA PHE A 450 -17.92 22.37 -34.59
C PHE A 450 -19.35 22.65 -34.07
N LYS A 451 -20.15 23.50 -34.76
CA LYS A 451 -21.58 23.68 -34.41
C LYS A 451 -22.34 22.34 -34.33
N LYS A 452 -21.93 21.35 -35.12
CA LYS A 452 -22.53 20.00 -35.11
C LYS A 452 -22.18 19.18 -33.87
N LEU A 453 -21.07 19.46 -33.19
CA LEU A 453 -20.59 18.74 -32.00
C LEU A 453 -20.94 19.45 -30.69
N VAL A 454 -21.20 20.77 -30.71
CA VAL A 454 -21.65 21.52 -29.53
C VAL A 454 -23.07 21.13 -29.14
N ARG A 455 -23.26 20.94 -27.85
CA ARG A 455 -24.57 20.75 -27.23
C ARG A 455 -24.71 21.67 -26.00
N PRO A 456 -25.91 22.22 -25.75
CA PRO A 456 -26.20 22.90 -24.49
C PRO A 456 -25.89 22.01 -23.30
N LEU A 457 -25.40 22.61 -22.21
CA LEU A 457 -25.09 21.85 -21.00
C LEU A 457 -26.31 21.05 -20.52
N ALA A 458 -27.53 21.59 -20.66
CA ALA A 458 -28.80 20.96 -20.30
C ALA A 458 -29.01 19.55 -20.89
N GLU A 459 -28.47 19.26 -22.08
CA GLU A 459 -28.61 17.96 -22.76
C GLU A 459 -27.65 16.88 -22.22
N MET A 460 -26.73 17.25 -21.33
CA MET A 460 -25.80 16.31 -20.72
C MET A 460 -26.52 15.47 -19.64
N PRO A 461 -26.31 14.13 -19.60
CA PRO A 461 -26.88 13.24 -18.60
C PRO A 461 -26.64 13.74 -17.18
N ALA A 462 -27.68 13.70 -16.34
CA ALA A 462 -27.63 14.25 -14.98
C ALA A 462 -26.48 13.66 -14.13
N GLY A 463 -26.23 12.35 -14.24
CA GLY A 463 -25.14 11.66 -13.52
C GLY A 463 -23.73 12.08 -13.96
N ALA A 464 -23.55 12.48 -15.22
CA ALA A 464 -22.24 12.88 -15.74
C ALA A 464 -21.73 14.21 -15.17
N ARG A 465 -22.59 15.05 -14.56
CA ARG A 465 -22.22 16.36 -13.99
C ARG A 465 -21.78 16.29 -12.52
N THR A 466 -22.21 15.28 -11.78
CA THR A 466 -22.02 15.19 -10.31
C THR A 466 -20.89 14.24 -9.91
N TRP A 467 -20.37 13.45 -10.84
CA TRP A 467 -19.35 12.42 -10.60
C TRP A 467 -17.90 12.96 -10.55
N SER A 468 -17.74 14.17 -10.01
CA SER A 468 -16.42 14.74 -9.76
C SER A 468 -15.83 14.18 -8.47
N ARG A 469 -15.07 13.07 -8.61
CA ARG A 469 -14.41 12.25 -7.57
C ARG A 469 -15.36 11.27 -6.91
N ARG A 470 -14.86 10.02 -6.73
CA ARG A 470 -15.39 8.94 -5.87
C ARG A 470 -16.94 8.94 -5.85
N PRO A 471 -17.64 8.00 -6.52
CA PRO A 471 -19.07 7.87 -6.29
C PRO A 471 -19.31 7.79 -4.77
N PRO A 472 -20.16 8.66 -4.19
CA PRO A 472 -20.33 8.78 -2.74
C PRO A 472 -20.71 7.45 -2.07
N ASP A 473 -21.20 6.50 -2.88
CA ASP A 473 -21.76 5.23 -2.46
C ASP A 473 -20.81 4.03 -2.62
N ILE A 474 -19.57 4.20 -3.11
CA ILE A 474 -18.59 3.10 -2.99
C ILE A 474 -18.18 3.02 -1.51
N PRO A 475 -18.40 1.91 -0.82
CA PRO A 475 -17.93 1.76 0.55
C PRO A 475 -16.40 1.76 0.58
N TYR A 476 -15.79 2.68 1.33
CA TYR A 476 -14.35 2.69 1.63
C TYR A 476 -14.02 2.12 3.01
N SER A 477 -15.08 1.82 3.72
CA SER A 477 -15.04 1.04 4.93
C SER A 477 -15.83 -0.22 4.63
N PRO A 478 -15.30 -1.39 4.97
CA PRO A 478 -16.09 -2.61 5.03
C PRO A 478 -17.39 -2.33 5.79
N PRO A 479 -18.51 -3.02 5.49
CA PRO A 479 -19.70 -2.95 6.30
C PRO A 479 -19.34 -3.12 7.79
N PRO A 480 -19.93 -2.35 8.73
CA PRO A 480 -19.60 -2.45 10.15
C PRO A 480 -19.67 -3.88 10.70
N THR A 481 -20.55 -4.71 10.14
CA THR A 481 -20.68 -6.14 10.45
C THR A 481 -19.40 -6.94 10.22
N ARG A 482 -18.52 -6.50 9.31
CA ARG A 482 -17.22 -7.15 9.02
C ARG A 482 -16.14 -6.81 10.05
N PHE A 483 -16.29 -5.71 10.80
CA PHE A 483 -15.46 -5.36 11.96
C PHE A 483 -15.97 -5.95 13.28
N GLY A 484 -16.80 -6.99 13.22
CA GLY A 484 -17.36 -7.65 14.38
C GLY A 484 -16.32 -8.33 15.27
N GLU A 485 -16.81 -9.13 16.21
CA GLU A 485 -15.97 -9.85 17.16
C GLU A 485 -15.32 -11.09 16.52
N ARG A 486 -14.18 -11.52 17.06
CA ARG A 486 -13.55 -12.81 16.82
C ARG A 486 -13.07 -13.41 18.13
N GLU A 487 -12.96 -14.73 18.14
CA GLU A 487 -12.23 -15.44 19.19
C GLU A 487 -10.72 -15.24 18.98
N HIS A 488 -10.03 -14.81 20.04
CA HIS A 488 -8.58 -14.64 20.06
C HIS A 488 -7.90 -16.00 19.89
N PRO A 489 -7.03 -16.18 18.88
CA PRO A 489 -6.58 -17.51 18.44
C PRO A 489 -5.75 -18.27 19.48
N VAL A 490 -5.25 -17.58 20.52
CA VAL A 490 -4.39 -18.18 21.55
C VAL A 490 -5.12 -18.39 22.89
N THR A 491 -6.04 -17.49 23.25
CA THR A 491 -6.67 -17.46 24.59
C THR A 491 -8.13 -17.89 24.57
N GLY A 492 -8.77 -17.91 23.39
CA GLY A 492 -10.18 -18.20 23.23
C GLY A 492 -11.12 -17.11 23.74
N LEU A 493 -10.61 -15.91 24.07
CA LEU A 493 -11.46 -14.78 24.45
C LEU A 493 -12.09 -14.14 23.22
N THR A 494 -13.35 -13.78 23.31
CA THR A 494 -14.02 -13.00 22.26
C THR A 494 -13.66 -11.53 22.41
N GLY A 495 -13.30 -10.88 21.31
CA GLY A 495 -13.01 -9.45 21.25
C GLY A 495 -13.10 -8.90 19.83
N PRO A 496 -12.98 -7.58 19.63
CA PRO A 496 -13.10 -6.98 18.30
C PRO A 496 -12.00 -7.48 17.35
N LYS A 497 -12.34 -7.75 16.09
CA LYS A 497 -11.36 -8.02 15.04
C LYS A 497 -10.40 -6.84 14.90
N ARG A 498 -9.10 -7.14 14.96
CA ARG A 498 -8.02 -6.17 14.75
C ARG A 498 -7.17 -6.60 13.57
N PHE A 499 -6.69 -5.65 12.81
CA PHE A 499 -5.60 -5.87 11.86
C PHE A 499 -4.69 -4.65 11.87
N LYS A 500 -3.45 -4.85 11.45
CA LYS A 500 -2.44 -3.79 11.40
C LYS A 500 -1.92 -3.69 9.98
N LYS A 501 -1.89 -2.47 9.46
CA LYS A 501 -1.21 -2.14 8.21
C LYS A 501 0.18 -1.58 8.51
N GLY A 502 1.09 -1.70 7.55
CA GLY A 502 2.35 -0.99 7.52
C GLY A 502 2.19 0.50 7.19
N TYR A 503 3.28 1.12 6.74
CA TYR A 503 3.34 2.56 6.47
C TYR A 503 2.51 2.98 5.24
N GLY A 504 1.71 4.04 5.36
CA GLY A 504 1.06 4.63 4.19
C GLY A 504 -0.06 5.60 4.49
N CYS A 505 -0.26 6.56 3.60
CA CYS A 505 -1.40 7.48 3.62
C CYS A 505 -2.72 6.73 3.32
N ARG A 506 -3.84 7.27 3.82
CA ARG A 506 -5.21 6.70 3.87
C ARG A 506 -5.40 5.55 4.87
N ALA A 507 -6.35 5.75 5.78
CA ALA A 507 -6.83 4.73 6.72
C ALA A 507 -7.92 3.83 6.10
N THR A 508 -8.67 4.35 5.12
CA THR A 508 -9.74 3.65 4.40
C THR A 508 -9.28 3.16 3.03
N GLY A 509 -9.44 1.86 2.78
CA GLY A 509 -9.05 1.14 1.57
C GLY A 509 -10.19 1.06 0.56
N MET A 510 -9.95 0.46 -0.60
CA MET A 510 -11.04 -0.01 -1.47
C MET A 510 -11.53 -1.36 -0.95
N VAL A 511 -12.81 -1.66 -1.08
CA VAL A 511 -13.36 -2.92 -0.53
C VAL A 511 -14.07 -3.72 -1.61
N THR A 512 -14.16 -5.02 -1.36
CA THR A 512 -15.12 -5.92 -1.98
C THR A 512 -16.11 -6.37 -0.90
N GLU A 513 -17.00 -7.30 -1.21
CA GLU A 513 -17.89 -7.89 -0.20
C GLU A 513 -17.13 -8.54 0.98
N THR A 514 -15.93 -9.09 0.73
CA THR A 514 -15.15 -9.86 1.72
C THR A 514 -13.73 -9.33 1.96
N MET A 515 -13.23 -8.41 1.13
CA MET A 515 -11.84 -7.95 1.18
C MET A 515 -11.71 -6.44 1.35
N MET A 516 -10.55 -6.02 1.86
CA MET A 516 -10.10 -4.63 1.89
C MET A 516 -8.70 -4.53 1.27
N PHE A 517 -8.53 -3.60 0.33
CA PHE A 517 -7.28 -3.30 -0.36
C PHE A 517 -6.77 -1.92 0.06
N LEU A 518 -5.53 -1.84 0.51
CA LEU A 518 -4.99 -0.64 1.11
C LEU A 518 -3.47 -0.55 0.96
N ARG A 519 -2.92 0.61 1.31
CA ARG A 519 -1.48 0.83 1.34
C ARG A 519 -0.90 0.41 2.69
N SER A 520 -0.02 -0.60 2.65
CA SER A 520 0.64 -1.21 3.81
C SER A 520 2.15 -1.31 3.53
N SER A 521 2.81 -0.16 3.40
CA SER A 521 4.15 0.07 2.79
C SER A 521 4.23 -0.26 1.30
N THR A 522 3.54 -1.33 0.89
CA THR A 522 3.38 -1.86 -0.46
C THR A 522 1.89 -2.07 -0.73
N LEU A 523 1.53 -2.73 -1.83
CA LEU A 523 0.16 -3.21 -2.06
C LEU A 523 -0.24 -4.19 -0.95
N GLY A 524 -1.25 -3.84 -0.15
CA GLY A 524 -1.73 -4.66 0.94
C GLY A 524 -3.20 -5.05 0.78
N TYR A 525 -3.57 -6.26 1.19
CA TYR A 525 -4.96 -6.66 1.26
C TYR A 525 -5.27 -7.58 2.45
N TYR A 526 -6.48 -7.45 2.96
CA TYR A 526 -7.04 -8.23 4.06
C TYR A 526 -8.33 -8.89 3.59
N ASP A 527 -8.51 -10.18 3.86
CA ASP A 527 -9.77 -10.88 3.61
C ASP A 527 -10.41 -11.22 4.96
N PHE A 528 -11.66 -10.77 5.16
CA PHE A 528 -12.35 -10.87 6.45
C PHE A 528 -12.89 -12.27 6.75
N ASP A 529 -13.03 -13.12 5.73
CA ASP A 529 -13.56 -14.49 5.83
C ASP A 529 -12.44 -15.51 6.08
N ASP A 530 -11.27 -15.33 5.45
CA ASP A 530 -10.05 -16.09 5.74
C ASP A 530 -9.39 -15.64 7.05
N ASP A 531 -9.36 -14.34 7.36
CA ASP A 531 -8.86 -13.80 8.63
C ASP A 531 -7.45 -14.35 9.03
N SER A 532 -6.60 -14.68 8.05
CA SER A 532 -5.19 -15.08 8.32
C SER A 532 -4.30 -13.88 8.64
N GLY A 533 -4.74 -12.65 8.35
CA GLY A 533 -3.98 -11.42 8.57
C GLY A 533 -3.80 -10.55 7.32
N MET A 534 -2.94 -9.54 7.44
CA MET A 534 -2.59 -8.62 6.35
C MET A 534 -1.63 -9.27 5.37
N ARG A 535 -1.99 -9.32 4.08
CA ARG A 535 -1.11 -9.78 3.00
C ARG A 535 -0.43 -8.57 2.37
N ASN A 536 0.89 -8.62 2.26
CA ASN A 536 1.69 -7.54 1.70
C ASN A 536 2.38 -8.03 0.43
N PHE A 537 1.95 -7.52 -0.72
CA PHE A 537 2.56 -7.82 -2.00
C PHE A 537 3.71 -6.84 -2.28
N GLY A 538 4.93 -7.26 -1.98
CA GLY A 538 6.15 -6.44 -2.12
C GLY A 538 6.42 -5.99 -3.56
N GLY A 539 7.11 -4.85 -3.71
CA GLY A 539 7.60 -4.36 -5.00
C GLY A 539 6.59 -3.56 -5.85
N ILE A 540 5.30 -3.60 -5.52
CA ILE A 540 4.25 -2.76 -6.13
C ILE A 540 3.80 -1.69 -5.14
N ARG A 541 3.83 -0.42 -5.57
CA ARG A 541 3.40 0.70 -4.75
C ARG A 541 2.05 1.24 -5.21
N PRO A 542 0.99 1.10 -4.40
CA PRO A 542 -0.27 1.79 -4.68
C PRO A 542 -0.15 3.30 -4.45
N GLY A 543 -0.80 4.09 -5.32
CA GLY A 543 -0.83 5.55 -5.23
C GLY A 543 -1.65 6.08 -4.06
N CYS A 544 -1.30 7.27 -3.56
CA CYS A 544 -2.04 7.94 -2.48
C CYS A 544 -3.47 8.34 -2.87
N GLY A 545 -3.79 8.43 -4.17
CA GLY A 545 -5.08 8.90 -4.69
C GLY A 545 -6.09 7.79 -5.05
N GLY A 546 -5.72 6.51 -4.92
CA GLY A 546 -6.62 5.39 -5.21
C GLY A 546 -6.36 4.70 -6.55
N GLY A 547 -5.10 4.52 -6.94
CA GLY A 547 -4.73 3.68 -8.10
C GLY A 547 -5.01 2.18 -7.93
N MET A 548 -5.87 1.80 -7.00
CA MET A 548 -6.33 0.43 -6.76
C MET A 548 -7.84 0.41 -6.96
N LEU A 549 -8.37 -0.61 -7.63
CA LEU A 549 -9.79 -0.69 -7.95
C LEU A 549 -10.24 -2.16 -8.08
N PRO A 550 -11.01 -2.70 -7.13
CA PRO A 550 -11.81 -3.90 -7.36
C PRO A 550 -13.07 -3.52 -8.17
N ALA A 551 -13.13 -3.92 -9.42
CA ALA A 551 -14.27 -3.67 -10.31
C ALA A 551 -14.24 -4.64 -11.50
N LEU A 552 -15.36 -4.80 -12.20
CA LEU A 552 -15.48 -5.63 -13.39
C LEU A 552 -15.08 -7.09 -13.12
N GLY A 553 -15.18 -7.53 -11.86
CA GLY A 553 -14.75 -8.85 -11.41
C GLY A 553 -13.23 -9.07 -11.38
N VAL A 554 -12.45 -7.99 -11.45
CA VAL A 554 -10.97 -8.01 -11.38
C VAL A 554 -10.48 -6.97 -10.37
N PHE A 555 -9.29 -7.17 -9.80
CA PHE A 555 -8.61 -6.18 -8.97
C PHE A 555 -7.49 -5.51 -9.77
N ILE A 556 -7.60 -4.21 -9.99
CA ILE A 556 -6.65 -3.42 -10.75
C ILE A 556 -5.76 -2.64 -9.78
N ALA A 557 -4.46 -2.92 -9.79
CA ALA A 557 -3.43 -2.08 -9.19
C ALA A 557 -2.73 -1.30 -10.31
N GLY A 558 -3.27 -0.13 -10.64
CA GLY A 558 -2.74 0.78 -11.65
C GLY A 558 -1.41 1.40 -11.23
N GLU A 559 -0.49 1.53 -12.18
CA GLU A 559 0.82 2.10 -11.90
C GLU A 559 0.71 3.52 -11.34
N SER A 560 1.26 3.72 -10.15
CA SER A 560 1.13 4.96 -9.37
C SER A 560 2.45 5.40 -8.72
N SER A 561 3.57 4.79 -9.13
CA SER A 561 4.91 5.10 -8.64
C SER A 561 5.68 6.09 -9.52
N SER A 562 5.06 6.65 -10.56
CA SER A 562 5.73 7.65 -11.41
C SER A 562 6.30 8.82 -10.59
N GLY A 563 7.52 9.24 -10.94
CA GLY A 563 8.29 10.26 -10.22
C GLY A 563 8.85 9.85 -8.85
N CYS A 564 8.73 8.57 -8.47
CA CYS A 564 9.23 8.03 -7.21
C CYS A 564 10.69 7.56 -7.34
N GLY A 565 11.57 8.01 -6.44
CA GLY A 565 12.94 7.48 -6.31
C GLY A 565 13.09 6.31 -5.32
N CYS A 566 11.98 5.71 -4.87
CA CYS A 566 12.02 4.59 -3.92
C CYS A 566 12.29 3.26 -4.65
N SER A 567 12.83 2.27 -3.94
CA SER A 567 13.22 0.93 -4.43
C SER A 567 12.05 -0.04 -4.73
N TYR A 568 10.94 0.45 -5.30
CA TYR A 568 9.87 -0.43 -5.78
C TYR A 568 10.18 -0.87 -7.21
N ASN A 569 10.51 -2.15 -7.36
CA ASN A 569 11.05 -2.70 -8.62
C ASN A 569 10.00 -2.84 -9.73
N PHE A 570 8.70 -2.83 -9.41
CA PHE A 570 7.62 -3.03 -10.38
C PHE A 570 6.84 -1.73 -10.61
N GLN A 571 7.30 -0.93 -11.57
CA GLN A 571 6.59 0.26 -12.05
C GLN A 571 5.67 -0.11 -13.21
N THR A 572 4.61 -0.85 -12.92
CA THR A 572 3.72 -1.39 -13.94
C THR A 572 2.33 -1.58 -13.38
N THR A 573 1.32 -1.56 -14.25
CA THR A 573 -0.03 -1.97 -13.83
C THR A 573 -0.06 -3.48 -13.64
N VAL A 574 -0.74 -3.92 -12.59
CA VAL A 574 -0.98 -5.34 -12.28
C VAL A 574 -2.47 -5.55 -12.07
N VAL A 575 -3.04 -6.56 -12.72
CA VAL A 575 -4.43 -6.95 -12.56
C VAL A 575 -4.52 -8.38 -12.05
N LEU A 576 -5.32 -8.57 -11.00
CA LEU A 576 -5.53 -9.85 -10.33
C LEU A 576 -6.98 -10.30 -10.49
N VAL A 577 -7.20 -11.62 -10.45
CA VAL A 577 -8.51 -12.27 -10.44
C VAL A 577 -8.59 -13.30 -9.33
N PRO A 578 -9.80 -13.72 -8.90
CA PRO A 578 -9.92 -14.85 -8.00
C PRO A 578 -9.15 -16.08 -8.51
N ALA A 579 -8.25 -16.58 -7.68
CA ALA A 579 -7.43 -17.74 -7.98
C ALA A 579 -8.25 -19.02 -7.91
N ARG A 580 -7.82 -20.00 -8.70
CA ARG A 580 -8.45 -21.32 -8.77
C ARG A 580 -8.19 -22.15 -7.51
N ARG A 581 -7.01 -21.97 -6.93
CA ARG A 581 -6.57 -22.59 -5.68
C ARG A 581 -5.79 -21.57 -4.87
N ARG A 582 -5.80 -21.75 -3.55
CA ARG A 582 -4.86 -21.05 -2.68
C ARG A 582 -3.45 -21.58 -2.96
N SER A 583 -2.52 -20.69 -3.33
CA SER A 583 -1.10 -21.03 -3.40
C SER A 583 -0.61 -21.51 -2.03
N HIS A 584 0.30 -22.48 -1.99
CA HIS A 584 0.93 -22.89 -0.74
C HIS A 584 1.86 -21.79 -0.18
N GLU A 585 2.20 -20.80 -1.00
CA GLU A 585 2.98 -19.61 -0.66
C GLU A 585 2.13 -18.36 -0.35
N ASP A 586 0.82 -18.52 -0.16
CA ASP A 586 -0.04 -17.46 0.37
C ASP A 586 0.19 -17.31 1.88
N TRP A 587 0.85 -16.21 2.25
CA TRP A 587 1.22 -15.85 3.63
C TRP A 587 0.67 -14.48 4.02
N ALA A 588 0.22 -14.37 5.26
CA ALA A 588 -0.29 -13.14 5.84
C ALA A 588 0.48 -12.76 7.11
N LEU A 589 0.19 -11.59 7.69
CA LEU A 589 0.65 -11.21 9.03
C LEU A 589 -0.57 -10.96 9.91
N PHE A 590 -0.84 -11.89 10.82
CA PHE A 590 -1.92 -11.78 11.77
C PHE A 590 -1.53 -10.82 12.89
N ALA A 591 -2.37 -9.83 13.14
CA ALA A 591 -2.18 -8.85 14.19
C ALA A 591 -3.36 -8.87 15.16
N ASP A 592 -3.05 -8.91 16.44
CA ASP A 592 -4.02 -8.74 17.51
C ASP A 592 -3.33 -8.16 18.74
N VAL A 593 -4.09 -7.95 19.81
CA VAL A 593 -3.54 -7.68 21.14
C VAL A 593 -2.67 -8.84 21.58
N PHE A 594 -1.62 -8.52 22.34
CA PHE A 594 -0.87 -9.53 23.04
C PHE A 594 -1.81 -10.29 24.00
N PRO A 595 -1.74 -11.64 24.06
CA PRO A 595 -2.58 -12.42 24.96
C PRO A 595 -2.37 -11.97 26.41
N THR A 596 -3.43 -11.49 27.07
CA THR A 596 -3.41 -11.12 28.49
C THR A 596 -3.90 -12.24 29.41
N GLU A 597 -4.43 -13.32 28.84
CA GLU A 597 -4.97 -14.49 29.55
C GLU A 597 -4.12 -15.73 29.30
N ASP A 598 -4.40 -16.80 30.06
CA ASP A 598 -3.81 -18.11 29.87
C ASP A 598 -3.93 -18.63 28.43
N LEU A 599 -2.83 -19.20 27.94
CA LEU A 599 -2.73 -19.84 26.64
C LEU A 599 -3.57 -21.12 26.65
N LYS A 600 -4.66 -21.12 25.88
CA LYS A 600 -5.50 -22.31 25.70
C LYS A 600 -5.04 -23.14 24.52
N ARG A 601 -4.57 -22.49 23.45
CA ARG A 601 -4.09 -23.15 22.24
C ARG A 601 -3.03 -22.30 21.54
N ILE A 602 -2.07 -22.92 20.90
CA ILE A 602 -1.22 -22.26 19.90
C ILE A 602 -0.76 -23.27 18.86
N SER A 603 -0.70 -22.86 17.59
CA SER A 603 -0.16 -23.65 16.49
C SER A 603 0.90 -22.82 15.78
N LEU A 604 2.12 -23.33 15.71
CA LEU A 604 3.29 -22.64 15.16
C LEU A 604 3.82 -23.39 13.94
N ASN A 605 4.09 -22.66 12.86
CA ASN A 605 4.80 -23.14 11.69
C ASN A 605 6.23 -22.58 11.72
N LEU A 606 7.21 -23.44 12.00
CA LEU A 606 8.58 -23.01 12.26
C LEU A 606 9.30 -22.77 10.93
N GLY A 607 9.90 -21.61 10.74
CA GLY A 607 10.54 -21.20 9.49
C GLY A 607 9.59 -20.69 8.40
N ALA A 608 8.29 -20.62 8.69
CA ALA A 608 7.33 -19.99 7.77
C ALA A 608 7.53 -18.47 7.69
N PRO A 609 7.39 -17.85 6.51
CA PRO A 609 7.58 -16.42 6.32
C PRO A 609 6.38 -15.58 6.82
N GLY A 610 5.29 -16.22 7.27
CA GLY A 610 4.11 -15.55 7.78
C GLY A 610 3.07 -16.53 8.33
N ASP A 611 1.87 -16.00 8.52
CA ASP A 611 0.73 -16.62 9.16
C ASP A 611 -0.29 -17.12 8.16
N ARG A 612 -0.98 -18.20 8.52
CA ARG A 612 -1.93 -18.86 7.63
C ARG A 612 -2.95 -19.68 8.40
N ARG A 613 -4.23 -19.54 8.07
CA ARG A 613 -5.25 -20.52 8.48
C ARG A 613 -5.24 -21.74 7.56
N ASP A 614 -5.44 -22.92 8.15
CA ASP A 614 -5.77 -24.12 7.38
C ASP A 614 -7.28 -24.23 7.10
N ASP A 615 -7.68 -25.23 6.32
CA ASP A 615 -9.09 -25.44 5.95
C ASP A 615 -9.96 -25.79 7.17
N GLU A 616 -9.34 -26.24 8.27
CA GLU A 616 -9.97 -26.48 9.58
C GLU A 616 -10.00 -25.20 10.45
N LYS A 617 -9.72 -24.03 9.86
CA LYS A 617 -9.71 -22.69 10.47
C LYS A 617 -8.67 -22.51 11.59
N THR A 618 -7.75 -23.46 11.77
CA THR A 618 -6.63 -23.32 12.71
C THR A 618 -5.67 -22.28 12.19
N LEU A 619 -5.40 -21.23 12.97
CA LEU A 619 -4.38 -20.24 12.65
C LEU A 619 -2.99 -20.79 13.02
N TRP A 620 -2.18 -21.01 12.01
CA TRP A 620 -0.76 -21.33 12.15
C TRP A 620 0.03 -20.04 12.10
N LEU A 621 0.69 -19.70 13.22
CA LEU A 621 1.55 -18.52 13.31
C LEU A 621 2.97 -18.89 12.86
N GLY A 622 3.53 -18.12 11.92
CA GLY A 622 4.92 -18.28 11.52
C GLY A 622 5.86 -17.95 12.69
N PHE A 623 6.85 -18.81 12.94
CA PHE A 623 7.83 -18.63 14.00
C PHE A 623 9.27 -18.83 13.49
N PRO A 624 10.25 -17.97 13.82
CA PRO A 624 10.13 -16.77 14.64
C PRO A 624 9.15 -15.73 14.08
N ARG A 625 8.49 -14.96 14.96
CA ARG A 625 7.50 -13.95 14.55
C ARG A 625 8.20 -12.84 13.74
N ALA A 626 7.55 -12.38 12.67
CA ALA A 626 8.05 -11.25 11.88
C ALA A 626 8.13 -9.96 12.71
N ARG A 627 9.32 -9.33 12.74
CA ARG A 627 9.57 -8.02 13.37
C ARG A 627 9.82 -6.98 12.27
N ILE A 628 9.38 -5.72 12.42
CA ILE A 628 9.91 -4.64 11.58
C ILE A 628 11.19 -4.13 12.26
N LYS A 629 12.32 -4.24 11.56
CA LYS A 629 13.65 -3.67 11.85
C LYS A 629 14.28 -4.08 13.20
N PRO A 630 15.23 -5.02 13.17
CA PRO A 630 16.12 -5.29 14.32
C PRO A 630 16.99 -4.08 14.72
N GLU A 631 17.34 -3.22 13.76
CA GLU A 631 18.37 -2.18 13.89
C GLU A 631 17.90 -0.75 14.22
N ASP A 632 16.65 -0.53 14.63
CA ASP A 632 16.18 0.81 15.05
C ASP A 632 16.05 0.90 16.58
N PRO A 633 17.03 1.48 17.30
CA PRO A 633 16.99 1.64 18.76
C PRO A 633 15.92 2.66 19.24
N HIS A 634 15.19 3.29 18.32
CA HIS A 634 14.00 4.11 18.57
C HIS A 634 12.70 3.42 18.12
N ALA A 635 12.73 2.12 17.85
CA ALA A 635 11.52 1.34 17.56
C ALA A 635 10.70 1.16 18.83
N ASN A 636 9.85 2.14 19.15
CA ASN A 636 8.81 2.02 20.18
C ASN A 636 8.01 0.71 19.91
N ALA A 637 7.37 0.13 20.92
CA ALA A 637 6.47 -1.05 20.83
C ALA A 637 5.37 -0.99 19.73
N ARG A 638 5.27 0.15 19.02
CA ARG A 638 4.52 0.36 17.78
C ARG A 638 5.06 -0.42 16.56
N SER A 639 6.22 -1.09 16.65
CA SER A 639 6.96 -1.62 15.48
C SER A 639 6.64 -3.06 15.06
N PHE A 640 5.84 -3.83 15.80
CA PHE A 640 5.44 -5.18 15.37
C PHE A 640 4.23 -5.14 14.42
N LEU A 641 4.35 -5.68 13.20
CA LEU A 641 3.18 -5.92 12.31
C LEU A 641 2.38 -7.14 12.74
N ALA A 642 3.03 -8.07 13.43
CA ALA A 642 2.49 -9.37 13.81
C ALA A 642 2.12 -9.39 15.29
N MET A 643 1.11 -10.19 15.65
CA MET A 643 0.75 -10.48 17.03
C MET A 643 1.93 -11.12 17.77
N GLU A 644 2.29 -10.56 18.91
CA GLU A 644 3.29 -11.13 19.82
C GLU A 644 2.73 -12.39 20.51
N ILE A 645 3.61 -13.32 20.86
CA ILE A 645 3.27 -14.57 21.56
C ILE A 645 4.31 -14.87 22.65
N PRO A 646 3.90 -15.49 23.78
CA PRO A 646 4.80 -15.81 24.89
C PRO A 646 5.58 -17.09 24.61
N VAL A 647 6.35 -17.10 23.51
CA VAL A 647 7.10 -18.28 23.07
C VAL A 647 8.53 -17.88 22.77
N SER A 648 9.49 -18.58 23.38
CA SER A 648 10.92 -18.45 23.11
C SER A 648 11.50 -19.76 22.61
N ALA A 649 12.59 -19.68 21.85
CA ALA A 649 13.29 -20.84 21.32
C ALA A 649 14.81 -20.60 21.37
N GLU A 650 15.56 -21.65 21.69
CA GLU A 650 17.02 -21.68 21.64
C GLU A 650 17.46 -22.66 20.55
N GLY A 651 18.31 -22.20 19.64
CA GLY A 651 18.92 -23.01 18.58
C GLY A 651 20.38 -23.36 18.88
N MET A 652 20.88 -24.39 18.20
CA MET A 652 22.30 -24.69 18.09
C MET A 652 22.99 -23.64 17.21
N SER A 653 24.21 -23.26 17.60
CA SER A 653 25.01 -22.28 16.85
C SER A 653 25.18 -22.69 15.38
N GLY A 654 25.00 -21.74 14.47
CA GLY A 654 25.10 -21.96 13.01
C GLY A 654 23.83 -22.50 12.35
N PHE A 655 22.76 -22.76 13.10
CA PHE A 655 21.48 -23.25 12.58
C PHE A 655 20.32 -22.31 12.93
N GLY A 656 19.16 -22.55 12.34
CA GLY A 656 18.00 -21.69 12.52
C GLY A 656 16.81 -22.11 11.65
N PRO A 657 15.82 -21.20 11.50
CA PRO A 657 14.70 -21.42 10.60
C PRO A 657 15.15 -21.48 9.14
N ASP A 658 14.67 -22.48 8.39
CA ASP A 658 14.82 -22.57 6.93
C ASP A 658 13.51 -23.01 6.28
N ARG A 659 13.41 -22.86 4.95
CA ARG A 659 12.22 -23.29 4.19
C ARG A 659 12.50 -23.55 2.72
N HIS A 660 11.59 -24.30 2.10
CA HIS A 660 11.47 -24.49 0.67
C HIS A 660 10.13 -23.94 0.15
N ASN A 661 10.01 -23.78 -1.16
CA ASN A 661 8.74 -23.37 -1.78
C ASN A 661 7.80 -24.59 -1.86
N ALA A 662 6.70 -24.54 -1.13
CA ALA A 662 5.73 -25.63 -0.99
C ALA A 662 4.87 -25.85 -2.25
N ASP A 663 4.86 -24.90 -3.19
CA ASP A 663 4.28 -25.12 -4.53
C ASP A 663 5.26 -25.82 -5.48
N ARG A 664 6.55 -25.96 -5.11
CA ARG A 664 7.59 -26.62 -5.93
C ARG A 664 8.10 -27.93 -5.36
N VAL A 665 8.08 -28.09 -4.04
CA VAL A 665 8.52 -29.32 -3.36
C VAL A 665 7.27 -30.07 -2.88
N GLY A 666 7.01 -31.23 -3.50
CA GLY A 666 5.92 -32.11 -3.08
C GLY A 666 6.22 -32.74 -1.72
N ILE A 667 5.26 -32.67 -0.80
CA ILE A 667 5.31 -33.37 0.49
C ILE A 667 4.10 -34.29 0.58
N ASP A 668 4.36 -35.59 0.71
CA ASP A 668 3.34 -36.62 0.81
C ASP A 668 2.75 -36.70 2.23
N ASN A 669 1.68 -37.50 2.38
CA ASN A 669 0.97 -37.76 3.65
C ASN A 669 0.36 -36.50 4.32
N THR A 670 0.13 -35.42 3.56
CA THR A 670 -0.47 -34.20 4.10
C THR A 670 -1.25 -33.44 3.05
N LYS A 671 -2.33 -32.78 3.50
CA LYS A 671 -3.04 -31.74 2.71
C LYS A 671 -2.48 -30.33 2.96
N ARG A 672 -1.51 -30.21 3.88
CA ARG A 672 -0.91 -28.95 4.34
C ARG A 672 0.60 -28.96 4.09
N PRO A 673 1.08 -29.15 2.85
CA PRO A 673 2.52 -29.27 2.56
C PRO A 673 3.31 -28.04 3.00
N TRP A 674 2.68 -26.86 3.04
CA TRP A 674 3.25 -25.60 3.52
C TRP A 674 3.63 -25.57 5.00
N ILE A 675 3.11 -26.48 5.85
CA ILE A 675 3.62 -26.64 7.23
C ILE A 675 4.97 -27.34 7.20
N TYR A 676 5.12 -28.33 6.31
CA TYR A 676 6.24 -29.27 6.29
C TYR A 676 7.38 -28.83 5.37
N ALA A 677 7.12 -27.85 4.48
CA ALA A 677 8.13 -27.19 3.67
C ALA A 677 8.95 -26.14 4.46
N SER A 678 8.55 -25.83 5.68
CA SER A 678 9.22 -24.94 6.62
C SER A 678 9.70 -25.75 7.84
N ARG A 679 10.82 -25.35 8.45
CA ARG A 679 11.32 -25.96 9.69
C ARG A 679 12.24 -25.06 10.50
N TYR A 680 12.46 -25.44 11.75
CA TYR A 680 13.60 -25.03 12.56
C TYR A 680 14.65 -26.14 12.56
N ARG A 681 15.87 -25.83 12.12
CA ARG A 681 17.01 -26.74 12.17
C ARG A 681 17.86 -26.47 13.40
N GLY A 682 18.27 -27.52 14.10
CA GLY A 682 19.07 -27.41 15.31
C GLY A 682 18.32 -26.77 16.48
N LEU A 683 17.00 -26.92 16.56
CA LEU A 683 16.25 -26.47 17.74
C LEU A 683 16.71 -27.28 18.96
N LYS A 684 17.13 -26.61 20.02
CA LYS A 684 17.45 -27.25 21.31
C LYS A 684 16.25 -27.25 22.22
N THR A 685 15.69 -26.06 22.45
CA THR A 685 14.67 -25.84 23.48
C THR A 685 13.62 -24.88 22.95
N MET A 686 12.36 -25.11 23.30
CA MET A 686 11.26 -24.19 23.04
C MET A 686 10.38 -24.09 24.28
N ARG A 687 10.16 -22.87 24.76
CA ARG A 687 9.38 -22.58 25.98
C ARG A 687 8.11 -21.84 25.62
N PHE A 688 6.99 -22.31 26.15
CA PHE A 688 5.65 -21.73 26.00
C PHE A 688 5.19 -21.20 27.36
N GLY A 689 5.01 -19.88 27.48
CA GLY A 689 4.38 -19.27 28.65
C GLY A 689 2.87 -19.53 28.62
N LEU A 690 2.41 -20.45 29.46
CA LEU A 690 1.03 -20.94 29.47
C LEU A 690 0.10 -20.08 30.32
N ARG A 691 0.60 -19.50 31.41
CA ARG A 691 -0.19 -18.63 32.28
C ARG A 691 0.27 -17.19 32.14
N HIS A 692 -0.59 -16.34 31.58
CA HIS A 692 -0.25 -14.93 31.41
C HIS A 692 -0.55 -14.10 32.66
N HIS A 693 -1.51 -14.57 33.47
CA HIS A 693 -1.79 -14.07 34.82
C HIS A 693 -0.97 -14.76 35.90
N SER A 694 0.12 -15.47 35.55
CA SER A 694 1.10 -15.69 36.60
C SER A 694 1.71 -14.35 36.90
N ALA A 695 1.24 -13.74 37.98
CA ALA A 695 1.89 -12.60 38.60
C ALA A 695 3.40 -12.79 38.47
N TRP A 696 4.12 -11.73 38.08
CA TRP A 696 5.55 -11.73 38.34
C TRP A 696 5.75 -12.07 39.80
N VAL A 697 6.52 -13.11 40.10
CA VAL A 697 6.68 -13.52 41.48
C VAL A 697 7.95 -12.91 42.02
N SER A 698 7.79 -12.06 43.02
CA SER A 698 8.90 -11.70 43.88
C SER A 698 9.10 -12.85 44.87
N LEU A 699 10.28 -13.46 44.87
CA LEU A 699 10.57 -14.58 45.79
C LEU A 699 11.16 -14.07 47.08
N VAL A 700 10.76 -14.70 48.19
CA VAL A 700 11.40 -14.47 49.49
C VAL A 700 12.88 -14.82 49.36
N THR A 701 13.75 -13.86 49.66
CA THR A 701 15.19 -14.12 49.79
C THR A 701 15.54 -14.26 51.26
N ALA A 702 16.24 -15.34 51.61
CA ALA A 702 16.73 -15.56 52.97
C ALA A 702 17.93 -14.67 53.31
N ARG A 703 18.61 -14.15 52.29
CA ARG A 703 19.72 -13.21 52.40
C ARG A 703 19.52 -12.08 51.38
N PRO A 704 19.45 -10.81 51.81
CA PRO A 704 19.38 -9.68 50.89
C PRO A 704 20.51 -9.72 49.84
N PRO A 705 20.23 -9.32 48.58
CA PRO A 705 21.29 -9.08 47.60
C PRO A 705 22.20 -7.94 48.05
N VAL A 706 23.45 -7.98 47.62
CA VAL A 706 24.40 -6.89 47.82
C VAL A 706 24.14 -5.87 46.72
N ILE A 707 23.62 -4.69 47.06
CA ILE A 707 23.29 -3.66 46.07
C ILE A 707 24.59 -3.04 45.52
N ASP A 708 25.13 -3.64 44.46
CA ASP A 708 26.37 -3.20 43.79
C ASP A 708 26.24 -3.12 42.26
N GLY A 709 25.11 -3.57 41.71
CA GLY A 709 24.80 -3.57 40.28
C GLY A 709 25.29 -4.82 39.54
N ASP A 710 25.87 -5.80 40.24
CA ASP A 710 26.36 -7.08 39.71
C ASP A 710 25.43 -8.23 40.09
N LEU A 711 24.80 -8.85 39.09
CA LEU A 711 23.78 -9.88 39.30
C LEU A 711 24.39 -11.27 39.64
N ASN A 712 25.53 -11.32 40.32
CA ASN A 712 26.21 -12.56 40.71
C ASN A 712 25.70 -13.14 42.04
N ASP A 713 24.85 -12.41 42.77
CA ASP A 713 24.23 -12.93 43.98
C ASP A 713 23.39 -14.19 43.69
N LEU A 714 23.49 -15.19 44.57
CA LEU A 714 22.77 -16.47 44.44
C LEU A 714 21.24 -16.32 44.35
N CYS A 715 20.72 -15.20 44.85
CA CYS A 715 19.29 -14.94 44.76
C CYS A 715 18.85 -14.62 43.33
N TRP A 716 19.72 -14.12 42.45
CA TRP A 716 19.39 -13.82 41.06
C TRP A 716 19.61 -15.05 40.17
N ARG A 717 18.51 -15.75 39.83
CA ARG A 717 18.57 -16.93 38.96
C ARG A 717 17.99 -16.61 37.59
N GLU A 718 18.74 -16.92 36.54
CA GLU A 718 18.37 -16.64 35.14
C GLU A 718 17.05 -17.31 34.73
N ASP A 719 16.74 -18.49 35.25
CA ASP A 719 15.49 -19.22 35.00
C ASP A 719 14.26 -18.53 35.61
N GLN A 720 14.46 -17.53 36.47
CA GLN A 720 13.42 -16.75 37.14
C GLN A 720 13.33 -15.31 36.66
N ALA A 721 14.08 -14.97 35.61
CA ALA A 721 13.98 -13.70 34.93
C ALA A 721 12.56 -13.48 34.37
N GLN A 722 11.98 -12.35 34.72
CA GLN A 722 10.76 -11.83 34.13
C GLN A 722 11.14 -11.03 32.88
N LEU A 723 10.64 -11.43 31.72
CA LEU A 723 10.89 -10.71 30.47
C LEU A 723 9.81 -9.66 30.25
N PHE A 724 10.22 -8.40 30.24
CA PHE A 724 9.37 -7.30 29.80
C PHE A 724 9.38 -7.20 28.27
N THR A 725 8.21 -6.92 27.66
CA THR A 725 8.03 -6.97 26.20
C THR A 725 8.87 -5.93 25.45
N ALA A 726 9.05 -6.17 24.15
CA ALA A 726 9.82 -5.40 23.15
C ALA A 726 11.37 -5.40 23.28
N GLU A 727 11.96 -5.26 24.47
CA GLU A 727 13.42 -5.01 24.59
C GLU A 727 14.27 -6.17 25.12
N ILE A 728 13.68 -7.32 25.49
CA ILE A 728 14.40 -8.46 26.11
C ILE A 728 15.32 -7.95 27.25
N THR A 729 14.80 -7.08 28.12
CA THR A 729 15.50 -6.72 29.37
C THR A 729 14.99 -7.67 30.46
N PRO A 730 15.81 -8.62 30.95
CA PRO A 730 15.47 -9.47 32.07
C PRO A 730 15.31 -8.61 33.33
N LEU A 731 14.19 -8.79 34.02
CA LEU A 731 13.90 -8.22 35.33
C LEU A 731 13.86 -9.34 36.37
N TYR A 732 14.42 -9.13 37.53
CA TYR A 732 14.41 -10.08 38.63
C TYR A 732 13.78 -9.43 39.86
N LEU A 733 12.91 -10.16 40.55
CA LEU A 733 12.20 -9.67 41.73
C LEU A 733 12.48 -10.57 42.94
N ARG A 734 12.93 -9.98 44.04
CA ARG A 734 13.06 -10.62 45.35
C ARG A 734 12.44 -9.74 46.41
N HIS A 735 12.12 -10.31 47.55
CA HIS A 735 11.75 -9.52 48.71
C HIS A 735 12.15 -10.21 50.01
N ASP A 736 12.18 -9.43 51.08
CA ASP A 736 12.20 -9.93 52.43
C ASP A 736 11.17 -9.16 53.28
N LYS A 737 11.33 -9.14 54.59
CA LYS A 737 10.42 -8.45 55.51
C LYS A 737 10.53 -6.92 55.44
N GLU A 738 11.61 -6.39 54.90
CA GLU A 738 11.95 -4.96 54.94
C GLU A 738 11.91 -4.32 53.55
N ASN A 739 12.28 -5.05 52.50
CA ASN A 739 12.47 -4.49 51.16
C ASN A 739 11.86 -5.34 50.04
N LEU A 740 11.43 -4.64 48.98
CA LEU A 740 11.34 -5.17 47.63
C LEU A 740 12.67 -4.93 46.92
N TYR A 741 13.23 -5.98 46.33
CA TYR A 741 14.43 -5.92 45.50
C TYR A 741 14.09 -6.12 44.03
N VAL A 742 14.64 -5.27 43.18
CA VAL A 742 14.46 -5.33 41.73
C VAL A 742 15.83 -5.28 41.07
N ALA A 743 16.14 -6.25 40.21
CA ALA A 743 17.36 -6.20 39.40
C ALA A 743 17.04 -6.25 37.92
N PHE A 744 17.86 -5.62 37.08
CA PHE A 744 17.72 -5.66 35.62
C PHE A 744 19.06 -5.89 34.93
N ARG A 745 19.03 -6.44 33.71
CA ARG A 745 20.22 -6.58 32.85
C ARG A 745 19.93 -6.23 31.39
N ARG A 746 20.15 -4.97 31.01
CA ARG A 746 19.93 -4.51 29.65
C ARG A 746 21.14 -4.82 28.76
N PRO A 747 21.01 -5.58 27.66
CA PRO A 747 22.10 -5.79 26.72
C PRO A 747 22.44 -4.49 25.95
N ALA A 748 23.71 -4.32 25.59
CA ALA A 748 24.16 -3.20 24.77
C ALA A 748 23.48 -3.22 23.40
N SER A 749 23.03 -2.06 22.93
CA SER A 749 22.55 -1.90 21.56
C SER A 749 23.72 -2.05 20.58
N VAL A 750 23.45 -2.56 19.38
CA VAL A 750 24.45 -2.69 18.31
C VAL A 750 24.11 -1.75 17.15
N ASP A 751 25.13 -1.24 16.46
CA ASP A 751 24.96 -0.50 15.21
C ASP A 751 24.65 -1.44 14.03
N ALA A 752 24.44 -0.86 12.84
CA ALA A 752 24.11 -1.60 11.62
C ALA A 752 25.21 -2.60 11.20
N ASP A 753 26.44 -2.42 11.67
CA ASP A 753 27.59 -3.28 11.38
C ASP A 753 27.82 -4.32 12.49
N GLY A 754 26.95 -4.35 13.52
CA GLY A 754 27.02 -5.27 14.65
C GLY A 754 27.97 -4.83 15.76
N ASN A 755 28.54 -3.62 15.70
CA ASN A 755 29.39 -3.10 16.76
C ASN A 755 28.54 -2.59 17.91
N ARG A 756 28.98 -2.83 19.14
CA ARG A 756 28.26 -2.40 20.33
C ARG A 756 28.38 -0.89 20.52
N LEU A 757 27.25 -0.23 20.73
CA LEU A 757 27.16 1.19 21.04
C LEU A 757 27.64 1.45 22.48
N ALA A 758 28.38 2.54 22.66
CA ALA A 758 28.80 2.98 23.99
C ALA A 758 27.59 3.54 24.77
N TRP A 759 27.53 3.25 26.07
CA TRP A 759 26.51 3.78 26.98
C TRP A 759 26.65 5.29 27.17
N LYS A 760 25.56 6.04 27.04
CA LYS A 760 25.53 7.48 27.36
C LYS A 760 25.44 7.68 28.88
N LYS A 761 26.40 8.44 29.44
CA LYS A 761 26.62 8.63 30.89
C LYS A 761 27.03 10.07 31.24
N THR A 762 26.13 11.00 30.98
CA THR A 762 26.33 12.43 31.06
C THR A 762 25.63 13.08 32.25
N VAL A 763 24.55 12.50 32.76
CA VAL A 763 23.78 13.01 33.91
C VAL A 763 24.52 12.65 35.20
N LYS A 764 24.63 13.58 36.15
CA LYS A 764 25.37 13.36 37.41
C LYS A 764 24.61 13.73 38.68
N ASP A 765 23.52 14.48 38.55
CA ASP A 765 22.75 14.99 39.67
C ASP A 765 21.55 14.06 39.93
N ASP A 766 21.20 13.88 41.21
CA ASP A 766 19.95 13.24 41.60
C ASP A 766 18.75 14.18 41.26
N ASP A 767 17.60 13.61 40.90
CA ASP A 767 16.38 14.28 40.41
C ASP A 767 16.52 15.04 39.07
N ALA A 768 17.64 14.85 38.37
CA ALA A 768 17.80 15.33 37.00
C ALA A 768 17.01 14.47 36.00
N GLU A 769 16.84 14.99 34.78
CA GLU A 769 16.21 14.29 33.66
C GLU A 769 17.05 13.07 33.22
N ILE A 770 16.98 11.95 33.97
CA ILE A 770 17.79 10.75 33.74
C ILE A 770 17.63 10.16 32.34
N TRP A 771 16.52 10.46 31.66
CA TRP A 771 16.25 10.06 30.28
C TRP A 771 17.13 10.76 29.24
N GLU A 772 17.95 11.74 29.66
CA GLU A 772 19.05 12.24 28.82
C GLU A 772 20.21 11.23 28.71
N ASP A 773 20.31 10.25 29.61
CA ASP A 773 21.26 9.15 29.54
C ASP A 773 20.60 7.83 29.10
N ASP A 774 21.40 6.79 28.89
CA ASP A 774 20.86 5.44 28.91
C ASP A 774 20.32 5.16 30.31
N ALA A 775 19.01 4.98 30.45
CA ALA A 775 18.36 4.84 31.74
C ALA A 775 17.43 3.63 31.83
N PHE A 776 17.05 3.33 33.07
CA PHE A 776 16.05 2.34 33.44
C PHE A 776 15.05 2.98 34.40
N GLU A 777 13.77 2.88 34.08
CA GLU A 777 12.65 3.43 34.84
C GLU A 777 11.76 2.29 35.37
N LEU A 778 11.21 2.49 36.57
CA LEU A 778 10.41 1.54 37.33
C LEU A 778 9.21 2.26 37.95
N TYR A 779 7.99 1.80 37.65
CA TYR A 779 6.77 2.32 38.25
C TYR A 779 6.08 1.24 39.07
N ILE A 780 5.60 1.60 40.27
CA ILE A 780 5.00 0.66 41.24
C ILE A 780 3.67 1.24 41.77
N THR A 781 2.60 0.45 41.76
CA THR A 781 1.26 0.82 42.26
C THR A 781 0.49 -0.36 42.84
N ASP A 782 -0.58 -0.12 43.60
CA ASP A 782 -1.45 -1.11 44.25
C ASP A 782 -2.75 -1.41 43.47
N GLY A 783 -2.87 -0.95 42.22
CA GLY A 783 -3.99 -1.34 41.36
C GLY A 783 -3.94 -0.77 39.95
N GLU A 784 -4.82 -1.25 39.07
CA GLU A 784 -4.89 -0.78 37.68
C GLU A 784 -5.30 0.70 37.61
N TYR A 785 -4.36 1.57 37.26
CA TYR A 785 -4.52 3.02 37.38
C TYR A 785 -5.53 3.63 36.35
N TYR A 786 -6.30 2.82 35.57
CA TYR A 786 -7.37 3.30 34.64
C TYR A 786 -8.53 2.32 34.38
N HIS A 787 -9.77 2.80 34.52
CA HIS A 787 -10.95 2.26 33.83
C HIS A 787 -11.74 3.42 33.21
N PRO A 788 -11.96 3.47 31.88
CA PRO A 788 -12.50 4.65 31.18
C PRO A 788 -13.94 5.03 31.57
N LYS A 789 -14.64 4.17 32.35
CA LYS A 789 -15.98 4.44 32.87
C LYS A 789 -16.06 4.49 34.40
N ALA A 790 -14.94 4.33 35.11
CA ALA A 790 -14.95 4.41 36.58
C ALA A 790 -14.64 5.86 36.98
N THR A 791 -15.63 6.59 37.48
CA THR A 791 -15.38 7.81 38.27
C THR A 791 -14.46 7.44 39.44
N PRO A 792 -13.21 7.93 39.51
CA PRO A 792 -12.31 7.58 40.59
C PRO A 792 -12.86 8.21 41.87
N ARG A 793 -13.36 7.39 42.80
CA ARG A 793 -13.72 7.84 44.16
C ARG A 793 -12.49 7.98 45.07
N ARG A 794 -11.27 7.68 44.59
CA ARG A 794 -10.03 7.71 45.37
C ARG A 794 -8.82 8.07 44.48
N LYS A 795 -7.89 8.88 44.98
CA LYS A 795 -6.54 9.07 44.40
C LYS A 795 -5.79 7.71 44.49
N LYS A 796 -5.25 7.21 43.38
CA LYS A 796 -4.35 6.03 43.39
C LYS A 796 -2.91 6.52 43.41
N ALA A 797 -2.03 5.88 44.18
CA ALA A 797 -0.61 6.22 44.25
C ALA A 797 0.19 5.41 43.23
N CYS A 798 1.13 6.05 42.54
CA CYS A 798 2.08 5.37 41.67
C CYS A 798 3.47 5.98 41.88
N VAL A 799 4.39 5.17 42.40
CA VAL A 799 5.79 5.56 42.64
C VAL A 799 6.57 5.38 41.34
N HIS A 800 7.31 6.40 40.92
CA HIS A 800 8.22 6.36 39.79
C HIS A 800 9.66 6.44 40.32
N LEU A 801 10.46 5.40 40.09
CA LEU A 801 11.89 5.37 40.40
C LEU A 801 12.68 5.16 39.11
N GLY A 802 13.82 5.80 38.97
CA GLY A 802 14.66 5.66 37.80
C GLY A 802 16.14 5.79 38.10
N VAL A 803 16.96 5.13 37.28
CA VAL A 803 18.42 5.20 37.38
C VAL A 803 19.06 5.26 36.00
N SER A 804 20.04 6.13 35.81
CA SER A 804 20.83 6.22 34.59
C SER A 804 22.05 5.28 34.62
N ALA A 805 22.67 5.07 33.46
CA ALA A 805 23.92 4.32 33.31
C ALA A 805 25.13 5.01 33.97
N SER A 806 25.01 6.29 34.32
CA SER A 806 25.97 7.02 35.15
C SER A 806 25.72 6.81 36.66
N GLY A 807 24.57 6.28 37.04
CA GLY A 807 24.14 6.07 38.42
C GLY A 807 23.36 7.24 39.03
N ALA A 808 23.01 8.25 38.26
CA ALA A 808 22.10 9.32 38.68
C ALA A 808 20.70 8.75 38.92
N LYS A 809 20.05 9.21 39.99
CA LYS A 809 18.73 8.74 40.40
C LYS A 809 17.63 9.73 40.05
N TYR A 810 16.42 9.21 39.89
CA TYR A 810 15.20 10.00 39.78
C TYR A 810 14.12 9.33 40.63
N ASP A 811 13.43 10.09 41.45
CA ASP A 811 12.16 9.64 42.04
C ASP A 811 11.06 10.70 41.95
N ALA A 812 9.83 10.22 41.84
CA ALA A 812 8.65 11.06 41.78
C ALA A 812 7.40 10.29 42.22
N LEU A 813 6.40 11.02 42.68
CA LEU A 813 5.05 10.50 42.91
C LEU A 813 4.12 10.95 41.79
N PHE A 814 3.45 10.00 41.14
CA PHE A 814 2.57 10.31 40.02
C PHE A 814 1.13 10.57 40.48
N GLU A 815 0.64 11.80 40.29
CA GLU A 815 -0.74 12.19 40.64
C GLU A 815 -1.66 12.32 39.41
N HIS A 816 -2.82 11.63 39.44
CA HIS A 816 -3.87 11.79 38.42
C HIS A 816 -4.86 12.87 38.86
N THR A 817 -5.02 13.91 38.05
CA THR A 817 -6.07 14.94 38.22
C THR A 817 -7.19 14.76 37.18
N LYS A 818 -8.30 15.51 37.30
CA LYS A 818 -9.55 15.24 36.53
C LYS A 818 -9.41 15.36 35.00
N THR A 819 -8.32 15.88 34.44
CA THR A 819 -8.15 16.07 32.99
C THR A 819 -6.80 15.57 32.47
N LYS A 820 -6.75 15.17 31.18
CA LYS A 820 -5.55 14.69 30.47
C LYS A 820 -4.41 15.72 30.40
N LYS A 821 -4.71 17.02 30.58
CA LYS A 821 -3.71 18.10 30.49
C LYS A 821 -2.93 18.31 31.78
N ASP A 822 -3.40 17.74 32.89
CA ASP A 822 -2.95 18.06 34.24
C ASP A 822 -2.41 16.81 34.98
N THR A 823 -2.05 15.75 34.25
CA THR A 823 -1.40 14.55 34.80
C THR A 823 0.12 14.74 34.72
N THR A 824 0.80 14.81 35.86
CA THR A 824 2.24 15.10 35.94
C THR A 824 2.90 14.27 37.06
N ASP A 825 4.16 13.89 36.86
CA ASP A 825 5.02 13.47 37.97
C ASP A 825 5.20 14.66 38.94
N ASP A 826 5.15 14.41 40.25
CA ASP A 826 5.61 15.34 41.28
C ASP A 826 7.08 15.02 41.61
N PRO A 827 8.05 15.68 40.96
CA PRO A 827 9.48 15.45 41.19
C PRO A 827 9.95 16.02 42.54
N ALA A 828 9.09 16.72 43.30
CA ALA A 828 9.45 17.15 44.65
C ALA A 828 9.30 16.02 45.68
N TRP A 829 8.62 14.92 45.31
CA TRP A 829 8.55 13.73 46.15
C TRP A 829 9.88 12.98 46.10
N ASN A 830 10.52 12.89 47.27
CA ASN A 830 11.83 12.28 47.45
C ASN A 830 11.73 11.13 48.46
N ALA A 831 12.30 9.96 48.15
CA ALA A 831 12.21 8.78 49.01
C ALA A 831 13.56 8.15 49.34
N ARG A 832 13.60 7.37 50.43
CA ARG A 832 14.81 6.65 50.86
C ARG A 832 14.86 5.25 50.26
N TRP A 833 15.47 5.13 49.09
CA TRP A 833 15.74 3.85 48.42
C TRP A 833 17.19 3.79 47.91
N SER A 834 17.69 2.57 47.71
CA SER A 834 19.07 2.34 47.27
C SER A 834 19.10 1.73 45.88
N VAL A 835 20.02 2.18 45.05
CA VAL A 835 20.30 1.58 43.75
C VAL A 835 21.78 1.66 43.44
N LYS A 836 22.30 0.62 42.79
CA LYS A 836 23.61 0.63 42.15
C LYS A 836 23.50 0.07 40.74
N VAL A 837 24.38 0.56 39.89
CA VAL A 837 24.46 0.16 38.48
C VAL A 837 25.87 -0.26 38.12
N LYS A 838 25.96 -1.20 37.21
CA LYS A 838 27.20 -1.62 36.57
C LYS A 838 26.99 -1.62 35.07
N THR A 839 27.99 -1.13 34.35
CA THR A 839 28.00 -1.24 32.89
C THR A 839 29.32 -1.86 32.46
N ASP A 840 29.25 -2.77 31.51
CA ASP A 840 30.39 -3.19 30.73
C ASP A 840 30.11 -2.96 29.24
N GLY A 841 31.06 -3.35 28.38
CA GLY A 841 30.88 -3.22 26.93
C GLY A 841 29.76 -4.10 26.35
N GLY A 842 29.08 -4.93 27.13
CA GLY A 842 28.01 -5.84 26.69
C GLY A 842 26.66 -5.64 27.39
N ALA A 843 26.62 -5.06 28.59
CA ALA A 843 25.39 -4.87 29.36
C ALA A 843 25.43 -3.64 30.29
N PHE A 844 24.24 -3.14 30.60
CA PHE A 844 23.92 -2.19 31.67
C PHE A 844 22.99 -2.90 32.65
N SER A 845 23.47 -3.15 33.86
CA SER A 845 22.70 -3.78 34.92
C SER A 845 22.55 -2.86 36.13
N GLY A 846 21.53 -3.12 36.93
CA GLY A 846 21.36 -2.44 38.20
C GLY A 846 20.48 -3.21 39.16
N GLU A 847 20.60 -2.86 40.42
CA GLU A 847 19.91 -3.48 41.54
C GLU A 847 19.32 -2.40 42.44
N PHE A 848 18.04 -2.52 42.72
CA PHE A 848 17.27 -1.65 43.59
C PHE A 848 16.98 -2.38 44.90
N ALA A 849 17.09 -1.66 46.02
CA ALA A 849 16.47 -2.01 47.29
C ALA A 849 15.47 -0.90 47.65
N ILE A 850 14.19 -1.28 47.64
CA ILE A 850 13.06 -0.39 47.85
C ILE A 850 12.40 -0.80 49.16
N PRO A 851 12.56 -0.04 50.24
CA PRO A 851 11.91 -0.34 51.51
C PRO A 851 10.39 -0.37 51.34
N TRP A 852 9.73 -1.32 52.00
CA TRP A 852 8.28 -1.39 52.01
C TRP A 852 7.64 -0.09 52.56
N GLU A 853 8.30 0.56 53.51
CA GLU A 853 7.92 1.86 54.07
C GLU A 853 7.81 2.96 53.00
N VAL A 854 8.72 2.99 52.02
CA VAL A 854 8.67 3.98 50.91
C VAL A 854 7.39 3.84 50.10
N LEU A 855 6.98 2.61 49.79
CA LEU A 855 5.76 2.35 49.05
C LEU A 855 4.52 2.69 49.90
N ALA A 856 4.55 2.34 51.19
CA ALA A 856 3.46 2.66 52.12
C ALA A 856 3.27 4.17 52.29
N ASP A 857 4.35 4.94 52.46
CA ASP A 857 4.34 6.40 52.60
C ASP A 857 3.85 7.11 51.32
N ALA A 858 4.18 6.55 50.16
CA ALA A 858 3.62 7.00 48.88
C ALA A 858 2.11 6.74 48.75
N GLY A 859 1.53 5.90 49.61
CA GLY A 859 0.12 5.52 49.60
C GLY A 859 -0.19 4.25 48.80
N VAL A 860 0.82 3.44 48.46
CA VAL A 860 0.66 2.11 47.85
C VAL A 860 0.27 1.12 48.94
N LYS A 861 -0.88 0.45 48.78
CA LYS A 861 -1.31 -0.60 49.70
C LYS A 861 -0.52 -1.89 49.51
N LEU A 862 0.18 -2.30 50.56
CA LEU A 862 0.97 -3.53 50.58
C LEU A 862 0.15 -4.80 50.87
N ASP A 863 -1.09 -4.65 51.32
CA ASP A 863 -2.07 -5.74 51.46
C ASP A 863 -2.89 -5.99 50.18
N ALA A 864 -2.67 -5.18 49.14
CA ALA A 864 -3.20 -5.35 47.80
C ALA A 864 -2.11 -5.86 46.86
N PRO A 865 -2.47 -6.46 45.71
CA PRO A 865 -1.46 -6.88 44.76
C PRO A 865 -0.71 -5.69 44.15
N LEU A 866 0.61 -5.83 44.07
CA LEU A 866 1.46 -4.83 43.44
C LEU A 866 1.37 -4.95 41.92
N HIS A 867 1.52 -3.83 41.23
CA HIS A 867 1.62 -3.76 39.79
C HIS A 867 2.89 -3.00 39.42
N ILE A 868 3.71 -3.60 38.57
CA ILE A 868 4.99 -3.02 38.12
C ILE A 868 5.01 -2.86 36.60
N VAL A 869 5.52 -1.72 36.12
CA VAL A 869 5.98 -1.54 34.74
C VAL A 869 7.40 -1.01 34.77
N ALA A 870 8.28 -1.51 33.90
CA ALA A 870 9.68 -1.12 33.87
C ALA A 870 10.26 -1.12 32.45
N GLY A 871 11.21 -0.26 32.15
CA GLY A 871 11.83 -0.18 30.81
C GLY A 871 12.68 1.06 30.57
N LYS A 872 13.11 1.23 29.31
CA LYS A 872 13.87 2.39 28.83
C LYS A 872 12.92 3.52 28.38
N HIS A 873 13.16 4.76 28.80
CA HIS A 873 12.47 5.99 28.36
C HIS A 873 10.93 5.90 28.42
N LEU A 874 10.41 5.56 29.59
CA LEU A 874 8.96 5.52 29.84
C LEU A 874 8.35 6.94 29.95
N GLY A 875 9.14 7.98 30.23
CA GLY A 875 8.66 9.37 30.24
C GLY A 875 7.93 9.86 28.97
N ASN A 876 8.22 9.29 27.79
CA ASN A 876 7.54 9.62 26.52
C ASN A 876 6.26 8.78 26.23
N PHE A 877 5.87 7.85 27.13
CA PHE A 877 4.70 6.97 26.92
C PHE A 877 3.34 7.65 27.03
N TRP A 878 3.27 8.87 27.56
CA TRP A 878 2.00 9.46 28.02
C TRP A 878 1.24 10.25 26.94
N GLY A 879 1.83 10.36 25.74
CA GLY A 879 1.16 10.80 24.52
C GLY A 879 0.24 9.72 23.95
N GLU A 880 -0.97 9.62 24.53
CA GLU A 880 -2.12 8.78 24.14
C GLU A 880 -2.12 7.33 24.68
N PHE A 881 -3.18 6.97 25.41
CA PHE A 881 -3.85 5.64 25.52
C PHE A 881 -3.06 4.36 25.87
N TRP A 882 -1.72 4.32 25.91
CA TRP A 882 -0.96 3.06 25.83
C TRP A 882 -0.22 2.60 27.11
N ALA A 883 -0.08 3.43 28.15
CA ALA A 883 0.66 3.08 29.37
C ALA A 883 0.03 1.96 30.24
N TRP A 884 -1.28 1.72 30.09
CA TRP A 884 -2.05 0.82 30.97
C TRP A 884 -1.86 -0.67 30.68
N ARG A 885 -1.46 -1.02 29.46
CA ARG A 885 -1.23 -2.42 29.06
C ARG A 885 0.15 -2.94 29.47
N GLY A 886 1.00 -2.07 30.01
CA GLY A 886 2.37 -2.38 30.42
C GLY A 886 2.49 -2.91 31.85
N PHE A 887 1.61 -2.51 32.77
CA PHE A 887 1.67 -2.97 34.15
C PHE A 887 1.48 -4.49 34.23
N ARG A 888 2.31 -5.14 35.06
CA ARG A 888 2.26 -6.57 35.37
C ARG A 888 1.96 -6.71 36.85
N HIS A 889 0.99 -7.55 37.16
CA HIS A 889 0.69 -7.93 38.53
C HIS A 889 1.90 -8.66 39.13
N VAL A 890 2.28 -8.32 40.36
CA VAL A 890 3.38 -8.91 41.12
C VAL A 890 2.80 -9.59 42.35
N SER A 891 3.06 -10.89 42.49
CA SER A 891 2.70 -11.67 43.66
C SER A 891 3.93 -11.81 44.56
N LEU A 892 3.73 -11.63 45.86
CA LEU A 892 4.74 -11.92 46.87
C LEU A 892 4.73 -13.40 47.28
N ASP A 893 3.65 -14.12 46.93
CA ASP A 893 3.57 -15.56 47.10
C ASP A 893 3.79 -16.26 45.75
N GLU A 894 4.52 -17.38 45.74
CA GLU A 894 4.70 -18.18 44.52
C GLU A 894 3.37 -18.64 43.91
N GLY A 895 2.29 -18.68 44.68
CA GLY A 895 0.99 -19.17 44.25
C GLY A 895 1.05 -20.65 43.88
N ASP A 896 0.22 -21.48 44.49
CA ASP A 896 0.14 -22.89 44.14
C ASP A 896 -0.59 -23.05 42.78
N TYR A 897 0.12 -22.80 41.67
CA TYR A 897 -0.44 -22.95 40.33
C TYR A 897 -0.66 -24.43 40.06
N LYS A 898 -1.91 -24.89 40.23
CA LYS A 898 -2.28 -26.27 39.92
C LYS A 898 -1.86 -26.63 38.49
N ALA A 899 -1.14 -27.74 38.34
CA ALA A 899 -0.73 -28.23 37.04
C ALA A 899 -1.98 -28.53 36.19
N GLU A 900 -2.02 -27.93 35.00
CA GLU A 900 -3.02 -28.22 34.00
C GLU A 900 -2.45 -29.23 32.99
N ARG A 901 -3.34 -29.86 32.23
CA ARG A 901 -2.95 -30.89 31.28
C ARG A 901 -3.00 -30.34 29.87
N TYR A 902 -1.91 -30.54 29.13
CA TYR A 902 -1.77 -30.12 27.75
C TYR A 902 -1.56 -31.32 26.84
N THR A 903 -1.92 -31.15 25.58
CA THR A 903 -1.49 -32.04 24.51
C THR A 903 -0.53 -31.27 23.62
N VAL A 904 0.57 -31.92 23.24
CA VAL A 904 1.61 -31.39 22.36
C VAL A 904 1.66 -32.23 21.09
N ARG A 905 1.58 -31.60 19.92
CA ARG A 905 1.78 -32.26 18.62
C ARG A 905 3.02 -31.69 17.96
N LEU A 906 3.93 -32.58 17.57
CA LEU A 906 5.15 -32.25 16.85
C LEU A 906 5.02 -32.72 15.40
N HIS A 907 5.23 -31.79 14.46
CA HIS A 907 5.11 -32.03 13.02
C HIS A 907 6.50 -32.08 12.39
N PHE A 908 6.78 -33.14 11.62
CA PHE A 908 8.08 -33.35 10.98
C PHE A 908 7.93 -33.70 9.50
N ALA A 909 8.89 -33.27 8.70
CA ALA A 909 9.20 -33.82 7.40
C ALA A 909 10.71 -33.68 7.16
N GLU A 910 11.31 -34.68 6.52
CA GLU A 910 12.74 -34.67 6.17
C GLU A 910 12.92 -34.43 4.66
N PRO A 911 13.22 -33.19 4.25
CA PRO A 911 13.50 -32.87 2.85
C PRO A 911 14.97 -33.04 2.47
N ASP A 912 15.90 -33.12 3.43
CA ASP A 912 17.33 -33.21 3.12
C ASP A 912 17.71 -34.60 2.62
N ASP A 913 18.85 -34.68 1.91
CA ASP A 913 19.42 -35.95 1.47
C ASP A 913 20.15 -36.65 2.62
N VAL A 914 19.39 -37.03 3.64
CA VAL A 914 19.84 -37.83 4.77
C VAL A 914 19.28 -39.24 4.68
N ARG A 915 20.07 -40.22 5.12
CA ARG A 915 19.68 -41.62 5.16
C ARG A 915 19.06 -41.96 6.52
N GLU A 916 18.32 -43.08 6.57
CA GLU A 916 17.90 -43.68 7.83
C GLU A 916 19.12 -43.86 8.76
N GLY A 917 18.93 -43.54 10.04
CA GLY A 917 19.94 -43.58 11.10
C GLY A 917 20.86 -42.36 11.19
N GLN A 918 20.83 -41.45 10.21
CA GLN A 918 21.75 -40.31 10.17
C GLN A 918 21.31 -39.15 11.07
N ARG A 919 20.02 -38.78 11.04
CA ARG A 919 19.42 -37.79 11.94
C ARG A 919 18.56 -38.49 12.98
N VAL A 920 19.13 -38.68 14.16
CA VAL A 920 18.46 -39.35 15.28
C VAL A 920 18.54 -38.48 16.54
N PHE A 921 17.41 -38.24 17.18
CA PHE A 921 17.33 -37.40 18.39
C PHE A 921 16.27 -37.87 19.38
N ASP A 922 16.43 -37.53 20.65
CA ASP A 922 15.43 -37.72 21.70
C ASP A 922 14.55 -36.47 21.83
N VAL A 923 13.29 -36.66 22.21
CA VAL A 923 12.32 -35.60 22.48
C VAL A 923 11.98 -35.63 23.97
N ALA A 924 12.16 -34.51 24.67
CA ALA A 924 11.74 -34.35 26.06
C ALA A 924 10.71 -33.24 26.22
N LEU A 925 9.75 -33.46 27.12
CA LEU A 925 8.75 -32.47 27.54
C LEU A 925 8.83 -32.36 29.06
N GLN A 926 8.96 -31.14 29.58
CA GLN A 926 9.13 -30.88 31.03
C GLN A 926 10.27 -31.70 31.64
N GLY A 927 11.43 -31.74 30.96
CA GLY A 927 12.61 -32.53 31.39
C GLY A 927 12.45 -34.05 31.29
N LYS A 928 11.28 -34.57 30.90
CA LYS A 928 11.03 -36.01 30.73
C LYS A 928 11.14 -36.41 29.26
N VAL A 929 12.01 -37.37 28.94
CA VAL A 929 12.08 -37.96 27.60
C VAL A 929 10.77 -38.70 27.27
N VAL A 930 10.04 -38.20 26.28
CA VAL A 930 8.74 -38.72 25.81
C VAL A 930 8.85 -39.53 24.52
N ALA A 931 9.92 -39.33 23.73
CA ALA A 931 10.27 -40.20 22.60
C ALA A 931 11.79 -40.35 22.50
N ARG A 932 12.26 -41.56 22.26
CA ARG A 932 13.69 -41.90 22.15
C ARG A 932 14.03 -42.30 20.73
N GLY A 933 15.15 -41.80 20.22
CA GLY A 933 15.73 -42.21 18.94
C GLY A 933 14.81 -41.94 17.75
N VAL A 934 14.18 -40.76 17.73
CA VAL A 934 13.29 -40.34 16.63
C VAL A 934 14.10 -40.25 15.34
N ASP A 935 13.66 -40.99 14.33
CA ASP A 935 14.21 -40.99 12.98
C ASP A 935 13.07 -40.74 12.00
N ILE A 936 13.06 -39.54 11.41
CA ILE A 936 11.97 -39.07 10.56
C ILE A 936 11.86 -39.90 9.28
N ILE A 937 12.99 -40.30 8.68
CA ILE A 937 13.00 -41.08 7.43
C ILE A 937 12.37 -42.44 7.67
N LYS A 938 12.82 -43.12 8.73
CA LYS A 938 12.32 -44.43 9.12
C LYS A 938 10.82 -44.40 9.42
N GLU A 939 10.40 -43.42 10.22
CA GLU A 939 9.04 -43.34 10.74
C GLU A 939 8.03 -42.83 9.71
N ALA A 940 8.42 -41.88 8.84
CA ALA A 940 7.56 -41.36 7.78
C ALA A 940 7.53 -42.26 6.54
N GLY A 941 8.47 -43.21 6.43
CA GLY A 941 8.62 -44.11 5.29
C GLY A 941 9.31 -43.47 4.08
N GLY A 942 10.24 -42.54 4.32
CA GLY A 942 11.02 -41.86 3.29
C GLY A 942 11.09 -40.34 3.43
N ARG A 943 11.87 -39.71 2.52
CA ARG A 943 12.02 -38.25 2.40
C ARG A 943 10.73 -37.59 1.93
N ASN A 944 10.57 -36.29 2.22
CA ASN A 944 9.43 -35.48 1.77
C ASN A 944 8.06 -36.07 2.19
N ARG A 945 7.98 -36.71 3.35
CA ARG A 945 6.75 -37.29 3.89
C ARG A 945 6.46 -36.66 5.24
N ALA A 946 5.23 -36.17 5.40
CA ALA A 946 4.78 -35.61 6.67
C ALA A 946 4.56 -36.72 7.71
N MET A 947 5.00 -36.47 8.95
CA MET A 947 4.65 -37.27 10.12
C MET A 947 4.30 -36.38 11.32
N VAL A 948 3.51 -36.91 12.25
CA VAL A 948 3.09 -36.21 13.48
C VAL A 948 3.26 -37.11 14.69
N ARG A 949 3.87 -36.59 15.75
CA ARG A 949 3.93 -37.23 17.09
C ARG A 949 3.06 -36.45 18.06
N GLU A 950 2.10 -37.12 18.70
CA GLU A 950 1.18 -36.51 19.67
C GLU A 950 1.46 -37.04 21.08
N PHE A 951 1.57 -36.13 22.04
CA PHE A 951 1.78 -36.42 23.45
C PHE A 951 0.67 -35.79 24.28
N LYS A 952 -0.16 -36.61 24.93
CA LYS A 952 -1.30 -36.17 25.76
C LYS A 952 -0.93 -36.10 27.23
N ASN A 953 -1.74 -35.38 27.99
CA ASN A 953 -1.72 -35.32 29.47
C ASN A 953 -0.40 -34.75 30.04
N VAL A 954 0.29 -33.90 29.29
CA VAL A 954 1.54 -33.25 29.71
C VAL A 954 1.21 -32.26 30.83
N PRO A 955 1.66 -32.49 32.07
CA PRO A 955 1.41 -31.57 33.18
C PRO A 955 2.28 -30.32 33.03
N ALA A 956 1.66 -29.15 33.08
CA ALA A 956 2.39 -27.89 33.07
C ALA A 956 1.70 -26.87 33.98
N THR A 957 2.50 -26.05 34.67
CA THR A 957 2.02 -25.01 35.59
C THR A 957 2.05 -23.65 34.90
N ARG A 958 3.18 -22.96 34.93
CA ARG A 958 3.39 -21.66 34.25
C ARG A 958 3.91 -21.82 32.84
N ASP A 959 4.86 -22.72 32.64
CA ASP A 959 5.52 -22.96 31.36
C ASP A 959 5.39 -24.40 30.89
N LEU A 960 5.39 -24.59 29.57
CA LEU A 960 5.66 -25.86 28.93
C LEU A 960 6.97 -25.77 28.14
N VAL A 961 7.91 -26.69 28.42
CA VAL A 961 9.24 -26.74 27.80
C VAL A 961 9.35 -28.01 26.95
N LEU A 962 9.72 -27.81 25.68
CA LEU A 962 10.14 -28.85 24.74
C LEU A 962 11.65 -28.80 24.58
N GLU A 963 12.29 -29.97 24.61
CA GLU A 963 13.72 -30.14 24.33
C GLU A 963 13.94 -31.23 23.26
N LEU A 964 14.88 -30.99 22.35
CA LEU A 964 15.32 -31.95 21.33
C LEU A 964 16.83 -32.20 21.50
N HIS A 965 17.20 -33.46 21.73
CA HIS A 965 18.59 -33.84 22.03
C HIS A 965 19.15 -34.72 20.90
N PRO A 966 20.08 -34.24 20.07
CA PRO A 966 20.72 -35.07 19.05
C PRO A 966 21.49 -36.21 19.70
N ARG A 967 21.50 -37.38 19.07
CA ARG A 967 22.33 -38.52 19.51
C ARG A 967 23.70 -38.56 18.86
N ALA A 968 23.87 -37.87 17.74
CA ALA A 968 25.16 -37.76 17.09
C ALA A 968 26.09 -36.86 17.91
N VAL A 969 27.36 -37.25 18.00
CA VAL A 969 28.41 -36.44 18.64
C VAL A 969 28.76 -35.23 17.77
N GLU A 970 28.78 -35.41 16.45
CA GLU A 970 29.08 -34.35 15.50
C GLU A 970 27.81 -33.53 15.17
N VAL A 971 27.91 -32.21 15.30
CA VAL A 971 26.82 -31.27 15.02
C VAL A 971 26.96 -30.79 13.57
N THR A 972 26.14 -31.37 12.67
CA THR A 972 26.14 -31.05 11.23
C THR A 972 24.71 -30.81 10.74
N PRO A 973 24.50 -30.20 9.56
CA PRO A 973 23.18 -30.11 8.96
C PRO A 973 22.46 -31.46 8.84
N ALA A 974 23.17 -32.58 8.74
CA ALA A 974 22.60 -33.92 8.60
C ALA A 974 22.27 -34.62 9.93
N THR A 975 22.74 -34.10 11.08
CA THR A 975 22.63 -34.79 12.38
C THR A 975 21.81 -34.03 13.43
N VAL A 976 21.69 -32.70 13.30
CA VAL A 976 20.93 -31.88 14.26
C VAL A 976 19.41 -32.12 14.18
N PRO A 977 18.62 -31.92 15.25
CA PRO A 977 17.18 -32.11 15.18
C PRO A 977 16.52 -31.12 14.20
N ILE A 978 15.38 -31.51 13.61
CA ILE A 978 14.53 -30.61 12.83
C ILE A 978 13.09 -30.71 13.33
N LEU A 979 12.34 -29.61 13.25
CA LEU A 979 10.91 -29.57 13.58
C LEU A 979 10.20 -28.61 12.62
N SER A 980 9.13 -29.07 11.96
CA SER A 980 8.37 -28.25 11.00
C SER A 980 7.31 -27.40 11.67
N GLY A 981 6.59 -27.97 12.63
CA GLY A 981 5.52 -27.27 13.33
C GLY A 981 5.21 -27.87 14.69
N ILE A 982 4.54 -27.10 15.53
CA ILE A 982 4.13 -27.53 16.86
C ILE A 982 2.75 -26.99 17.21
N GLU A 983 1.90 -27.83 17.78
CA GLU A 983 0.66 -27.42 18.43
C GLU A 983 0.73 -27.71 19.93
N VAL A 984 0.29 -26.76 20.75
CA VAL A 984 0.12 -26.93 22.20
C VAL A 984 -1.31 -26.53 22.55
N PHE A 985 -2.06 -27.42 23.20
CA PHE A 985 -3.47 -27.15 23.56
C PHE A 985 -3.83 -27.71 24.93
N LYS A 986 -4.52 -26.88 25.72
CA LYS A 986 -5.06 -27.21 27.04
C LYS A 986 -6.19 -28.23 26.89
N GLN A 987 -6.13 -29.31 27.67
CA GLN A 987 -7.17 -30.34 27.67
C GLN A 987 -8.41 -29.88 28.44
N GLY A 988 -9.60 -30.28 27.99
CA GLY A 988 -10.87 -29.90 28.61
C GLY A 988 -11.42 -28.52 28.20
N VAL A 989 -10.66 -27.75 27.42
CA VAL A 989 -11.19 -26.65 26.61
C VAL A 989 -11.60 -27.25 25.28
N ASP A 990 -12.89 -27.26 24.95
CA ASP A 990 -13.52 -27.98 23.83
C ASP A 990 -12.58 -28.19 22.63
N GLY A 991 -12.05 -29.42 22.52
CA GLY A 991 -11.47 -29.91 21.30
C GLY A 991 -12.58 -30.07 20.27
N ARG A 992 -12.82 -29.03 19.48
CA ARG A 992 -13.67 -29.02 18.27
C ARG A 992 -15.10 -29.53 18.53
N LYS A 993 -16.03 -28.62 18.83
CA LYS A 993 -17.37 -28.75 18.25
C LYS A 993 -17.21 -28.54 16.75
N GLY A 994 -17.33 -29.62 15.99
CA GLY A 994 -17.41 -29.56 14.54
C GLY A 994 -18.61 -28.71 14.13
N ASN A 995 -18.36 -27.79 13.20
CA ASN A 995 -19.32 -27.36 12.20
C ASN A 995 -18.63 -27.45 10.84
#